data_AF-A0A953ZZ44-F1
#
_entry.id   AF-A0A953ZZ44-F1
#
_cell.length_a   1.000
_cell.length_b   1.000
_cell.length_c   1.000
_cell.angle_alpha   90.00
_cell.angle_beta   90.00
_cell.angle_gamma   90.00
#
_symmetry.space_group_name_H-M   'P 1'
#
loop_
_entity.id
_entity.type
_entity.pdbx_description
1 polymer ?
#
loop_
_entity_poly.entity_id
_entity_poly.type
_entity_poly.pdbx_seq_one_letter_code
_entity_poly.pdbx_strand_id
1 'polypeptide(L)'
;MDDTAAMPTPGGLARYLRQDLRHDAVAGLTVALMGVPQAMAYAILAGLPAVYGIYTAIITGAVAALLGSSRHLITGPSNGLCMVMFSLTSGIDTAPEKLEVILLLTFLSGAIQLAFGLLRLGGIVRYVANSVVIGFTAGAGVLIALNQLKHLLGVRFLDSAKPRASYEVLYETVRVFDNTNTKALIIGVGTGLLVALLPKLHRRVPAALLSVIVGAVACYLLGWHLPGADKVKIVGDIEGGIRGSLAIFHLPEHIVQPDYQLTREYATGALAMALFGLIEATSIARTIARASEQRLDFNREFVGQGASKLVGSFFSSFAGSGSFIRTAINYRSGTRTRMGALFAAGWTALMLVAFGEVANFIPLSGLAGMLIVNAYTMIPRDRLRLSWHSGTNSRIVLVGTIVSTLLLPLEWAIFVGVFLSLAVILRTTGKTHLTQLVQRDDGGFEEVPFNRAAPSPVVTINMDGDIYFAAAEDLDSELLRCLTPQTKVVVLRMKRLRAIGSTAMSMLAHFSKLLRRRNVHLIVCGVEKELEDVMTKTGVRALIGETNIFFADNRLFQSTTLALARARSVAGESGARSSGTDDRRLTARDVMSPRCIRFGNKHQLREAVWLMSELHKHTKAISYQPLFLQDREGKIFGELSPWGVLRALLAGTEGADRNLDDDRLAALLRRDFTRPIRGIANTDISWEPEDAPLARVLKDAVASDEHVVPICDEEGRIKGLLSSADLLRGLGKMMLSDDEVRHE
;
A
#
# COMPACT_ATOMS: atom_id res chain seq x y z
N MET A 1 -10.04 -22.39 2.64
CA MET A 1 -11.36 -21.74 2.75
C MET A 1 -11.29 -20.53 1.87
N ASP A 2 -12.27 -20.31 1.00
CA ASP A 2 -12.43 -18.96 0.44
C ASP A 2 -12.74 -18.06 1.63
N ASP A 3 -11.73 -17.31 2.08
CA ASP A 3 -11.77 -16.41 3.25
C ASP A 3 -12.78 -15.25 3.06
N THR A 4 -13.50 -15.26 1.95
CA THR A 4 -14.47 -14.29 1.47
C THR A 4 -15.92 -14.77 1.57
N ALA A 5 -16.23 -16.01 1.95
CA ALA A 5 -17.63 -16.41 2.16
C ALA A 5 -18.14 -15.98 3.56
N ALA A 6 -19.30 -15.31 3.61
CA ALA A 6 -19.96 -14.87 4.86
C ALA A 6 -20.49 -16.04 5.70
N MET A 7 -20.88 -17.14 5.05
CA MET A 7 -21.38 -18.35 5.67
C MET A 7 -20.61 -19.58 5.16
N PRO A 8 -20.36 -20.57 6.02
CA PRO A 8 -19.73 -21.82 5.59
C PRO A 8 -20.64 -22.53 4.56
N THR A 9 -20.05 -23.02 3.47
CA THR A 9 -20.72 -23.94 2.53
C THR A 9 -21.22 -25.18 3.28
N PRO A 10 -22.15 -26.00 2.73
CA PRO A 10 -22.68 -27.18 3.42
C PRO A 10 -21.59 -28.11 3.99
N GLY A 11 -20.49 -28.32 3.24
CA GLY A 11 -19.30 -29.06 3.73
C GLY A 11 -18.42 -28.29 4.73
N GLY A 12 -18.45 -26.96 4.69
CA GLY A 12 -17.81 -26.08 5.68
C GLY A 12 -18.57 -26.02 7.01
N LEU A 13 -19.89 -26.23 7.01
CA LEU A 13 -20.73 -26.12 8.21
C LEU A 13 -20.42 -27.25 9.20
N ALA A 14 -20.28 -28.48 8.72
CA ALA A 14 -19.89 -29.63 9.54
C ALA A 14 -18.50 -29.44 10.17
N ARG A 15 -17.54 -28.86 9.43
CA ARG A 15 -16.20 -28.53 9.95
C ARG A 15 -16.27 -27.45 11.02
N TYR A 16 -17.03 -26.39 10.77
CA TYR A 16 -17.25 -25.29 11.72
C TYR A 16 -17.85 -25.79 13.03
N LEU A 17 -18.93 -26.58 12.96
CA LEU A 17 -19.59 -27.14 14.14
C LEU A 17 -18.63 -27.99 15.00
N ARG A 18 -17.72 -28.73 14.37
CA ARG A 18 -16.78 -29.62 15.06
C ARG A 18 -15.57 -28.90 15.66
N GLN A 19 -15.10 -27.81 15.05
CA GLN A 19 -13.80 -27.21 15.42
C GLN A 19 -13.91 -25.80 16.02
N ASP A 20 -14.84 -24.97 15.56
CA ASP A 20 -14.82 -23.53 15.82
C ASP A 20 -16.00 -23.04 16.66
N LEU A 21 -17.14 -23.75 16.62
CA LEU A 21 -18.37 -23.38 17.35
C LEU A 21 -18.12 -23.08 18.84
N ARG A 22 -17.40 -23.97 19.54
CA ARG A 22 -17.11 -23.80 20.97
C ARG A 22 -16.25 -22.56 21.23
N HIS A 23 -15.25 -22.32 20.38
CA HIS A 23 -14.34 -21.19 20.52
C HIS A 23 -15.09 -19.88 20.33
N ASP A 24 -15.88 -19.79 19.26
CA ASP A 24 -16.64 -18.59 18.93
C ASP A 24 -17.78 -18.32 19.93
N ALA A 25 -18.45 -19.36 20.44
CA ALA A 25 -19.51 -19.21 21.45
C ALA A 25 -18.98 -18.71 22.80
N VAL A 26 -17.86 -19.28 23.28
CA VAL A 26 -17.24 -18.87 24.56
C VAL A 26 -16.63 -17.48 24.46
N ALA A 27 -15.97 -17.17 23.34
CA ALA A 27 -15.43 -15.85 23.11
C ALA A 27 -16.54 -14.80 22.97
N GLY A 28 -17.62 -15.13 22.23
CA GLY A 28 -18.81 -14.29 22.13
C GLY A 28 -19.45 -14.00 23.48
N LEU A 29 -19.57 -15.01 24.36
CA LEU A 29 -20.08 -14.82 25.73
C LEU A 29 -19.17 -13.87 26.52
N THR A 30 -17.85 -14.05 26.43
CA THR A 30 -16.88 -13.19 27.11
C THR A 30 -17.00 -11.74 26.65
N VAL A 31 -17.15 -11.53 25.34
CA VAL A 31 -17.36 -10.21 24.74
C VAL A 31 -18.69 -9.60 25.19
N ALA A 32 -19.77 -10.37 25.22
CA ALA A 32 -21.08 -9.89 25.66
C ALA A 32 -21.06 -9.46 27.14
N LEU A 33 -20.50 -10.30 28.03
CA LEU A 33 -20.36 -10.01 29.45
C LEU A 33 -19.61 -8.69 29.69
N MET A 34 -18.53 -8.43 28.95
CA MET A 34 -17.76 -7.19 29.08
C MET A 34 -18.38 -6.01 28.31
N GLY A 35 -19.17 -6.30 27.27
CA GLY A 35 -19.72 -5.33 26.35
C GLY A 35 -21.00 -4.65 26.84
N VAL A 36 -21.86 -5.36 27.58
CA VAL A 36 -23.16 -4.82 28.04
C VAL A 36 -23.02 -3.55 28.89
N PRO A 37 -22.19 -3.51 29.96
CA PRO A 37 -22.05 -2.29 30.76
C PRO A 37 -21.47 -1.12 29.95
N GLN A 38 -20.56 -1.41 29.01
CA GLN A 38 -19.98 -0.39 28.12
C GLN A 38 -21.02 0.16 27.15
N ALA A 39 -21.84 -0.71 26.56
CA ALA A 39 -22.88 -0.34 25.61
C ALA A 39 -23.89 0.62 26.25
N MET A 40 -24.35 0.30 27.47
CA MET A 40 -25.22 1.17 28.27
C MET A 40 -24.58 2.54 28.52
N ALA A 41 -23.33 2.56 29.01
CA ALA A 41 -22.65 3.81 29.34
C ALA A 41 -22.44 4.70 28.11
N TYR A 42 -22.18 4.12 26.93
CA TYR A 42 -22.04 4.87 25.69
C TYR A 42 -23.37 5.42 25.14
N ALA A 43 -24.50 4.75 25.37
CA ALA A 43 -25.80 5.33 25.04
C ALA A 43 -26.10 6.56 25.90
N ILE A 44 -25.83 6.47 27.21
CA ILE A 44 -25.96 7.60 28.15
C ILE A 44 -25.07 8.76 27.72
N LEU A 45 -23.85 8.46 27.24
CA LEU A 45 -22.95 9.47 26.71
C LEU A 45 -23.48 10.14 25.43
N ALA A 46 -24.22 9.41 24.59
CA ALA A 46 -24.91 9.96 23.43
C ALA A 46 -26.16 10.79 23.79
N GLY A 47 -26.51 10.89 25.08
CA GLY A 47 -27.73 11.54 25.53
C GLY A 47 -28.99 10.70 25.33
N LEU A 48 -28.83 9.38 25.19
CA LEU A 48 -29.92 8.42 25.00
C LEU A 48 -30.09 7.51 26.23
N PRO A 49 -31.28 6.92 26.42
CA PRO A 49 -31.47 5.86 27.40
C PRO A 49 -30.50 4.69 27.18
N ALA A 50 -30.09 4.03 28.28
CA ALA A 50 -29.06 2.99 28.26
C ALA A 50 -29.37 1.82 27.32
N VAL A 51 -30.66 1.53 27.11
CA VAL A 51 -31.13 0.40 26.31
C VAL A 51 -30.73 0.51 24.83
N TYR A 52 -30.69 1.71 24.25
CA TYR A 52 -30.31 1.94 22.85
C TYR A 52 -28.87 1.50 22.56
N GLY A 53 -28.00 1.53 23.57
CA GLY A 53 -26.64 1.00 23.45
C GLY A 53 -26.62 -0.51 23.32
N ILE A 54 -27.48 -1.19 24.09
CA ILE A 54 -27.62 -2.65 24.03
C ILE A 54 -28.20 -3.05 22.67
N TYR A 55 -29.24 -2.36 22.19
CA TYR A 55 -29.80 -2.57 20.84
C TYR A 55 -28.74 -2.42 19.76
N THR A 56 -27.96 -1.35 19.84
CA THR A 56 -26.85 -1.09 18.92
C THR A 56 -25.81 -2.21 18.95
N ALA A 57 -25.45 -2.73 20.13
CA ALA A 57 -24.49 -3.82 20.26
C ALA A 57 -25.00 -5.13 19.63
N ILE A 58 -26.31 -5.38 19.70
CA ILE A 58 -26.95 -6.54 19.08
C ILE A 58 -26.98 -6.38 17.56
N ILE A 59 -27.63 -5.32 17.05
CA ILE A 59 -27.94 -5.18 15.63
C ILE A 59 -26.71 -4.83 14.82
N THR A 60 -25.96 -3.79 15.21
CA THR A 60 -24.79 -3.38 14.42
C THR A 60 -23.70 -4.45 14.48
N GLY A 61 -23.54 -5.12 15.61
CA GLY A 61 -22.64 -6.25 15.78
C GLY A 61 -22.98 -7.43 14.86
N ALA A 62 -24.25 -7.85 14.84
CA ALA A 62 -24.71 -8.96 14.00
C ALA A 62 -24.59 -8.65 12.50
N VAL A 63 -25.10 -7.49 12.06
CA VAL A 63 -25.12 -7.12 10.63
C VAL A 63 -23.70 -6.90 10.11
N ALA A 64 -22.84 -6.21 10.87
CA ALA A 64 -21.46 -6.01 10.46
C ALA A 64 -20.68 -7.34 10.41
N ALA A 65 -20.95 -8.29 11.29
CA ALA A 65 -20.31 -9.61 11.26
C ALA A 65 -20.69 -10.43 10.01
N LEU A 66 -21.96 -10.34 9.58
CA LEU A 66 -22.45 -11.05 8.40
C LEU A 66 -21.89 -10.46 7.11
N LEU A 67 -21.84 -9.13 6.99
CA LEU A 67 -21.52 -8.44 5.74
C LEU A 67 -20.06 -7.96 5.66
N GLY A 68 -19.39 -7.78 6.79
CA GLY A 68 -18.02 -7.29 6.90
C GLY A 68 -16.93 -8.29 6.49
N SER A 69 -15.67 -7.88 6.60
CA SER A 69 -14.51 -8.69 6.20
C SER A 69 -13.79 -9.30 7.41
N SER A 70 -13.65 -8.55 8.50
CA SER A 70 -12.87 -8.98 9.67
C SER A 70 -13.50 -10.16 10.41
N ARG A 71 -12.69 -11.16 10.77
CA ARG A 71 -13.08 -12.30 11.62
C ARG A 71 -13.29 -11.93 13.08
N HIS A 72 -12.59 -10.89 13.55
CA HIS A 72 -12.48 -10.60 14.98
C HIS A 72 -13.12 -9.28 15.39
N LEU A 73 -13.39 -8.37 14.44
CA LEU A 73 -13.92 -7.04 14.75
C LEU A 73 -15.28 -7.16 15.42
N ILE A 74 -15.43 -6.53 16.59
CA ILE A 74 -16.72 -6.39 17.27
C ILE A 74 -17.24 -4.98 17.05
N THR A 75 -18.23 -4.86 16.16
CA THR A 75 -18.99 -3.62 15.92
C THR A 75 -20.05 -3.45 17.00
N GLY A 76 -20.26 -2.22 17.45
CA GLY A 76 -21.25 -1.85 18.46
C GLY A 76 -21.13 -0.37 18.83
N PRO A 77 -21.71 0.07 19.96
CA PRO A 77 -21.51 1.44 20.45
C PRO A 77 -20.02 1.78 20.59
N SER A 78 -19.61 2.88 19.97
CA SER A 78 -18.26 3.44 20.13
C SER A 78 -18.34 4.80 20.78
N ASN A 79 -17.40 5.05 21.69
CA ASN A 79 -17.37 6.29 22.45
C ASN A 79 -17.31 7.53 21.54
N GLY A 80 -16.46 7.48 20.51
CA GLY A 80 -16.28 8.62 19.62
C GLY A 80 -17.55 8.97 18.84
N LEU A 81 -18.25 7.96 18.30
CA LEU A 81 -19.52 8.21 17.61
C LEU A 81 -20.58 8.75 18.55
N CYS A 82 -20.65 8.23 19.79
CA CYS A 82 -21.57 8.75 20.81
C CYS A 82 -21.33 10.22 21.13
N MET A 83 -20.07 10.65 21.23
CA MET A 83 -19.73 12.07 21.44
C MET A 83 -20.10 12.94 20.25
N VAL A 84 -19.86 12.48 19.01
CA VAL A 84 -20.25 13.22 17.80
C VAL A 84 -21.77 13.36 17.74
N MET A 85 -22.53 12.29 17.97
CA MET A 85 -23.99 12.34 18.00
C MET A 85 -24.51 13.29 19.08
N PHE A 86 -23.94 13.24 20.28
CA PHE A 86 -24.30 14.15 21.36
C PHE A 86 -24.02 15.61 20.99
N SER A 87 -22.87 15.90 20.37
CA SER A 87 -22.50 17.24 19.90
C SER A 87 -23.51 17.77 18.87
N LEU A 88 -23.79 16.97 17.84
CA LEU A 88 -24.72 17.32 16.75
C LEU A 88 -26.16 17.51 17.24
N THR A 89 -26.59 16.78 18.27
CA THR A 89 -27.96 16.84 18.81
C THR A 89 -28.09 17.62 20.12
N SER A 90 -27.03 18.32 20.53
CA SER A 90 -26.98 19.05 21.80
C SER A 90 -28.03 20.17 21.91
N GLY A 91 -28.45 20.72 20.77
CA GLY A 91 -29.50 21.73 20.66
C GLY A 91 -30.94 21.19 20.74
N ILE A 92 -31.12 19.86 20.78
CA ILE A 92 -32.44 19.23 20.88
C ILE A 92 -32.72 18.88 22.33
N ASP A 93 -33.82 19.41 22.87
CA ASP A 93 -34.13 19.28 24.29
C ASP A 93 -35.08 18.10 24.60
N THR A 94 -35.90 17.66 23.65
CA THR A 94 -36.80 16.51 23.87
C THR A 94 -36.11 15.18 23.54
N ALA A 95 -36.28 14.18 24.41
CA ALA A 95 -35.68 12.86 24.22
C ALA A 95 -36.19 12.10 22.97
N PRO A 96 -37.50 12.12 22.62
CA PRO A 96 -38.01 11.46 21.42
C PRO A 96 -37.46 12.07 20.12
N GLU A 97 -37.47 13.40 19.99
CA GLU A 97 -36.95 14.09 18.81
C GLU A 97 -35.43 13.87 18.66
N LYS A 98 -34.69 13.87 19.77
CA LYS A 98 -33.25 13.57 19.76
C LYS A 98 -32.99 12.16 19.22
N LEU A 99 -33.80 11.18 19.61
CA LEU A 99 -33.69 9.82 19.07
C LEU A 99 -33.92 9.82 17.56
N GLU A 100 -35.00 10.45 17.07
CA GLU A 100 -35.31 10.50 15.63
C GLU A 100 -34.16 11.10 14.80
N VAL A 101 -33.59 12.22 15.26
CA VAL A 101 -32.44 12.85 14.59
C VAL A 101 -31.19 11.96 14.64
N ILE A 102 -30.94 11.26 15.75
CA ILE A 102 -29.83 10.29 15.84
C ILE A 102 -30.03 9.12 14.87
N LEU A 103 -31.26 8.61 14.72
CA LEU A 103 -31.56 7.54 13.78
C LEU A 103 -31.40 8.01 12.33
N LEU A 104 -31.79 9.25 12.00
CA LEU A 104 -31.53 9.88 10.70
C LEU A 104 -30.03 10.01 10.42
N LEU A 105 -29.26 10.56 11.36
CA LEU A 105 -27.79 10.67 11.26
C LEU A 105 -27.14 9.29 11.06
N THR A 106 -27.64 8.29 11.77
CA THR A 106 -27.17 6.90 11.67
C THR A 106 -27.45 6.33 10.28
N PHE A 107 -28.65 6.53 9.75
CA PHE A 107 -29.06 6.10 8.42
C PHE A 107 -28.20 6.77 7.33
N LEU A 108 -28.07 8.10 7.35
CA LEU A 108 -27.27 8.85 6.38
C LEU A 108 -25.79 8.45 6.44
N SER A 109 -25.24 8.29 7.66
CA SER A 109 -23.88 7.79 7.86
C SER A 109 -23.71 6.39 7.26
N GLY A 110 -24.68 5.51 7.47
CA GLY A 110 -24.71 4.16 6.90
C GLY A 110 -24.78 4.16 5.38
N ALA A 111 -25.62 5.00 4.78
CA ALA A 111 -25.76 5.16 3.34
C ALA A 111 -24.44 5.59 2.70
N ILE A 112 -23.76 6.59 3.27
CA ILE A 112 -22.46 7.08 2.80
C ILE A 112 -21.39 5.99 2.87
N GLN A 113 -21.31 5.26 4.00
CA GLN A 113 -20.34 4.18 4.16
C GLN A 113 -20.60 3.01 3.21
N LEU A 114 -21.87 2.65 3.03
CA LEU A 114 -22.26 1.61 2.07
C LEU A 114 -21.88 2.03 0.65
N ALA A 115 -22.16 3.29 0.27
CA ALA A 115 -21.75 3.84 -1.02
C ALA A 115 -20.22 3.77 -1.22
N PHE A 116 -19.42 4.14 -0.21
CA PHE A 116 -17.96 4.00 -0.29
C PHE A 116 -17.50 2.55 -0.48
N GLY A 117 -18.17 1.60 0.16
CA GLY A 117 -17.90 0.17 -0.02
C GLY A 117 -18.22 -0.31 -1.44
N LEU A 118 -19.40 0.07 -1.96
CA LEU A 118 -19.86 -0.29 -3.30
C LEU A 118 -19.01 0.35 -4.41
N LEU A 119 -18.58 1.60 -4.22
CA LEU A 119 -17.69 2.34 -5.12
C LEU A 119 -16.20 1.91 -4.98
N ARG A 120 -15.91 0.91 -4.14
CA ARG A 120 -14.57 0.37 -3.90
C ARG A 120 -13.54 1.40 -3.41
N LEU A 121 -13.97 2.35 -2.57
CA LEU A 121 -13.14 3.41 -2.01
C LEU A 121 -12.33 2.99 -0.77
N GLY A 122 -12.27 1.70 -0.44
CA GLY A 122 -11.51 1.16 0.70
C GLY A 122 -9.99 1.41 0.61
N GLY A 123 -9.48 1.77 -0.58
CA GLY A 123 -8.10 2.22 -0.77
C GLY A 123 -7.75 3.48 0.04
N ILE A 124 -8.73 4.35 0.33
CA ILE A 124 -8.51 5.63 1.03
C ILE A 124 -7.92 5.42 2.43
N VAL A 125 -8.26 4.31 3.10
CA VAL A 125 -7.76 3.99 4.45
C VAL A 125 -6.23 3.81 4.48
N ARG A 126 -5.59 3.58 3.33
CA ARG A 126 -4.11 3.47 3.25
C ARG A 126 -3.39 4.80 3.48
N TYR A 127 -4.08 5.93 3.29
CA TYR A 127 -3.49 7.27 3.41
C TYR A 127 -3.59 7.88 4.81
N VAL A 128 -4.25 7.20 5.76
CA VAL A 128 -4.29 7.63 7.17
C VAL A 128 -3.01 7.19 7.86
N ALA A 129 -2.15 8.15 8.25
CA ALA A 129 -0.90 7.84 8.94
C ALA A 129 -1.17 7.20 10.32
N ASN A 130 -0.27 6.31 10.72
CA ASN A 130 -0.33 5.62 12.01
C ASN A 130 -0.33 6.61 13.20
N SER A 131 0.39 7.73 13.07
CA SER A 131 0.48 8.78 14.10
C SER A 131 -0.85 9.48 14.35
N VAL A 132 -1.74 9.58 13.34
CA VAL A 132 -3.11 10.10 13.51
C VAL A 132 -3.91 9.17 14.40
N VAL A 133 -3.91 7.87 14.11
CA VAL A 133 -4.66 6.86 14.88
C VAL A 133 -4.19 6.82 16.33
N ILE A 134 -2.87 6.85 16.56
CA ILE A 134 -2.28 6.84 17.90
C ILE A 134 -2.66 8.12 18.66
N GLY A 135 -2.52 9.29 18.04
CA GLY A 135 -2.83 10.57 18.65
C GLY A 135 -4.31 10.69 19.00
N PHE A 136 -5.17 10.30 18.07
CA PHE A 136 -6.62 10.27 18.28
C PHE A 136 -7.00 9.32 19.43
N THR A 137 -6.44 8.10 19.46
CA THR A 137 -6.74 7.12 20.52
C THR A 137 -6.33 7.65 21.90
N ALA A 138 -5.17 8.31 22.00
CA ALA A 138 -4.70 8.91 23.24
C ALA A 138 -5.59 10.09 23.68
N GLY A 139 -5.90 11.01 22.75
CA GLY A 139 -6.80 12.14 23.00
C GLY A 139 -8.19 11.68 23.42
N ALA A 140 -8.76 10.69 22.73
CA ALA A 140 -10.05 10.10 23.06
C ALA A 140 -10.05 9.45 24.45
N GLY A 141 -8.97 8.74 24.84
CA GLY A 141 -8.83 8.18 26.18
C GLY A 141 -8.90 9.26 27.28
N VAL A 142 -8.18 10.37 27.09
CA VAL A 142 -8.24 11.51 28.02
C VAL A 142 -9.64 12.13 28.05
N LEU A 143 -10.23 12.37 26.88
CA LEU A 143 -11.57 12.95 26.75
C LEU A 143 -12.66 12.09 27.41
N ILE A 144 -12.57 10.76 27.28
CA ILE A 144 -13.46 9.83 27.99
C ILE A 144 -13.34 10.05 29.49
N ALA A 145 -12.12 10.00 30.02
CA ALA A 145 -11.90 10.13 31.46
C ALA A 145 -12.46 11.44 32.02
N LEU A 146 -12.23 12.57 31.32
CA LEU A 146 -12.77 13.87 31.69
C LEU A 146 -14.31 13.89 31.68
N ASN A 147 -14.93 13.34 30.65
CA ASN A 147 -16.40 13.31 30.53
C ASN A 147 -17.10 12.42 31.56
N GLN A 148 -16.37 11.49 32.18
CA GLN A 148 -16.91 10.65 33.26
C GLN A 148 -16.83 11.29 34.64
N LEU A 149 -16.07 12.39 34.83
CA LEU A 149 -15.89 13.01 36.14
C LEU A 149 -17.22 13.46 36.77
N LYS A 150 -18.15 14.00 35.97
CA LYS A 150 -19.48 14.40 36.45
C LYS A 150 -20.27 13.25 37.09
N HIS A 151 -20.20 12.07 36.46
CA HIS A 151 -20.92 10.87 36.92
C HIS A 151 -20.19 10.22 38.11
N LEU A 152 -18.86 10.29 38.13
CA LEU A 152 -18.04 9.81 39.24
C LEU A 152 -18.31 10.62 40.53
N LEU A 153 -18.35 11.95 40.42
CA LEU A 153 -18.64 12.86 41.54
C LEU A 153 -20.13 12.91 41.91
N GLY A 154 -21.01 12.39 41.06
CA GLY A 154 -22.46 12.41 41.28
C GLY A 154 -23.11 13.79 41.14
N VAL A 155 -22.43 14.73 40.47
CA VAL A 155 -22.85 16.13 40.33
C VAL A 155 -23.66 16.37 39.05
N ARG A 156 -24.46 17.44 39.03
CA ARG A 156 -25.12 17.94 37.81
C ARG A 156 -24.40 19.20 37.36
N PHE A 157 -24.03 19.27 36.08
CA PHE A 157 -23.66 20.55 35.46
C PHE A 157 -24.94 21.38 35.28
N LEU A 158 -24.84 22.70 35.44
CA LEU A 158 -25.95 23.62 35.17
C LEU A 158 -26.27 23.60 33.67
N ASP A 159 -27.56 23.54 33.30
CA ASP A 159 -28.03 23.35 31.92
C ASP A 159 -27.50 24.40 30.92
N SER A 160 -27.07 25.57 31.42
CA SER A 160 -26.51 26.68 30.64
C SER A 160 -25.10 26.42 30.08
N ALA A 161 -24.37 25.44 30.63
CA ALA A 161 -23.01 25.09 30.22
C ALA A 161 -23.01 23.65 29.70
N LYS A 162 -23.59 23.40 28.52
CA LYS A 162 -23.40 22.15 27.76
C LYS A 162 -21.97 22.17 27.19
N PRO A 163 -20.94 21.69 27.91
CA PRO A 163 -19.55 22.01 27.60
C PRO A 163 -19.16 21.23 26.34
N ARG A 164 -18.74 21.94 25.29
CA ARG A 164 -18.41 21.35 23.98
C ARG A 164 -16.95 20.94 23.89
N ALA A 165 -16.09 21.62 24.64
CA ALA A 165 -14.66 21.35 24.67
C ALA A 165 -14.21 20.76 26.01
N SER A 166 -13.11 20.00 26.00
CA SER A 166 -12.62 19.32 27.20
C SER A 166 -12.24 20.27 28.34
N TYR A 167 -11.79 21.49 28.02
CA TYR A 167 -11.44 22.50 29.02
C TYR A 167 -12.68 23.02 29.76
N GLU A 168 -13.83 23.10 29.10
CA GLU A 168 -15.09 23.56 29.71
C GLU A 168 -15.62 22.51 30.69
N VAL A 169 -15.51 21.22 30.33
CA VAL A 169 -15.82 20.10 31.23
C VAL A 169 -14.95 20.16 32.48
N LEU A 170 -13.65 20.42 32.33
CA LEU A 170 -12.74 20.53 33.46
C LEU A 170 -13.08 21.74 34.34
N TYR A 171 -13.35 22.90 33.73
CA TYR A 171 -13.72 24.12 34.44
C TYR A 171 -15.00 23.93 35.27
N GLU A 172 -16.06 23.38 34.67
CA GLU A 172 -17.33 23.12 35.38
C GLU A 172 -17.16 22.03 36.44
N THR A 173 -16.31 21.03 36.20
CA THR A 173 -16.01 20.00 37.22
C THR A 173 -15.35 20.61 38.46
N VAL A 174 -14.40 21.53 38.27
CA VAL A 174 -13.74 22.24 39.39
C VAL A 174 -14.74 23.13 40.12
N ARG A 175 -15.62 23.82 39.39
CA ARG A 175 -16.63 24.71 39.98
C ARG A 175 -17.65 24.00 40.86
N VAL A 176 -18.04 22.78 40.49
CA VAL A 176 -19.06 22.00 41.20
C VAL A 176 -18.44 20.97 42.16
N PHE A 177 -17.11 20.99 42.32
CA PHE A 177 -16.38 20.01 43.13
C PHE A 177 -16.86 19.96 44.60
N ASP A 178 -17.23 21.11 45.18
CA ASP A 178 -17.72 21.18 46.56
C ASP A 178 -19.09 20.50 46.75
N ASN A 179 -19.87 20.32 45.68
CA ASN A 179 -21.18 19.66 45.71
C ASN A 179 -21.09 18.13 45.46
N THR A 180 -19.91 17.54 45.66
CA THR A 180 -19.68 16.12 45.38
C THR A 180 -20.53 15.20 46.26
N ASN A 181 -21.22 14.24 45.63
CA ASN A 181 -21.92 13.18 46.35
C ASN A 181 -20.91 12.11 46.76
N THR A 182 -20.58 12.07 48.06
CA THR A 182 -19.62 11.13 48.63
C THR A 182 -20.02 9.66 48.40
N LYS A 183 -21.31 9.33 48.44
CA LYS A 183 -21.80 7.94 48.20
C LYS A 183 -21.55 7.52 46.76
N ALA A 184 -21.82 8.41 45.81
CA ALA A 184 -21.55 8.18 44.39
C ALA A 184 -20.05 7.98 44.14
N LEU A 185 -19.21 8.82 44.77
CA LEU A 185 -17.75 8.75 44.68
C LEU A 185 -17.20 7.42 45.20
N ILE A 186 -17.66 6.97 46.38
CA ILE A 186 -17.26 5.67 46.97
C ILE A 186 -17.58 4.53 46.01
N ILE A 187 -18.79 4.49 45.46
CA ILE A 187 -19.17 3.45 44.50
C ILE A 187 -18.31 3.51 43.25
N GLY A 188 -18.14 4.69 42.64
CA GLY A 188 -17.41 4.81 41.39
C GLY A 188 -15.91 4.50 41.53
N VAL A 189 -15.25 5.02 42.57
CA VAL A 189 -13.85 4.70 42.87
C VAL A 189 -13.70 3.22 43.24
N GLY A 190 -14.62 2.68 44.05
CA GLY A 190 -14.64 1.26 44.41
C GLY A 190 -14.77 0.34 43.20
N THR A 191 -15.72 0.63 42.30
CA THR A 191 -15.87 -0.10 41.04
C THR A 191 -14.62 0.03 40.17
N GLY A 192 -14.04 1.22 40.04
CA GLY A 192 -12.79 1.42 39.29
C GLY A 192 -11.62 0.61 39.86
N LEU A 193 -11.43 0.63 41.18
CA LEU A 193 -10.39 -0.17 41.85
C LEU A 193 -10.58 -1.67 41.61
N LEU A 194 -11.82 -2.17 41.71
CA LEU A 194 -12.12 -3.57 41.42
C LEU A 194 -11.79 -3.92 39.95
N VAL A 195 -12.15 -3.06 38.99
CA VAL A 195 -11.80 -3.27 37.57
C VAL A 195 -10.29 -3.33 37.35
N ALA A 196 -9.51 -2.52 38.07
CA ALA A 196 -8.05 -2.47 37.96
C ALA A 196 -7.33 -3.63 38.69
N LEU A 197 -7.86 -4.09 39.83
CA LEU A 197 -7.22 -5.07 40.70
C LEU A 197 -7.64 -6.51 40.41
N LEU A 198 -8.92 -6.74 40.07
CA LEU A 198 -9.45 -8.10 39.86
C LEU A 198 -8.71 -8.88 38.76
N PRO A 199 -8.32 -8.29 37.60
CA PRO A 199 -7.54 -9.00 36.59
C PRO A 199 -6.15 -9.44 37.06
N LYS A 200 -5.59 -8.78 38.10
CA LYS A 200 -4.31 -9.15 38.71
C LYS A 200 -4.45 -10.36 39.64
N LEU A 201 -5.61 -10.52 40.27
CA LEU A 201 -5.90 -11.64 41.16
C LEU A 201 -6.42 -12.87 40.39
N HIS A 202 -7.38 -12.68 39.49
CA HIS A 202 -7.99 -13.75 38.69
C HIS A 202 -8.14 -13.36 37.22
N ARG A 203 -7.21 -13.83 36.38
CA ARG A 203 -7.16 -13.54 34.93
C ARG A 203 -8.37 -14.03 34.11
N ARG A 204 -9.20 -14.93 34.63
CA ARG A 204 -10.34 -15.53 33.90
C ARG A 204 -11.68 -14.84 34.17
N VAL A 205 -11.75 -13.91 35.11
CA VAL A 205 -13.02 -13.30 35.54
C VAL A 205 -13.29 -12.01 34.72
N PRO A 206 -14.51 -11.80 34.19
CA PRO A 206 -14.90 -10.56 33.53
C PRO A 206 -14.96 -9.39 34.53
N ALA A 207 -13.81 -8.77 34.79
CA ALA A 207 -13.66 -7.77 35.85
C ALA A 207 -14.61 -6.58 35.74
N ALA A 208 -14.86 -6.09 34.51
CA ALA A 208 -15.80 -5.01 34.25
C ALA A 208 -17.20 -5.32 34.78
N LEU A 209 -17.77 -6.46 34.37
CA LEU A 209 -19.13 -6.85 34.75
C LEU A 209 -19.24 -7.14 36.25
N LEU A 210 -18.31 -7.92 36.80
CA LEU A 210 -18.36 -8.28 38.22
C LEU A 210 -18.26 -7.02 39.09
N SER A 211 -17.39 -6.07 38.74
CA SER A 211 -17.23 -4.83 39.51
C SER A 211 -18.48 -3.96 39.48
N VAL A 212 -19.17 -3.91 38.34
CA VAL A 212 -20.45 -3.18 38.20
C VAL A 212 -21.56 -3.89 38.99
N ILE A 213 -21.63 -5.22 38.94
CA ILE A 213 -22.60 -5.99 39.74
C ILE A 213 -22.37 -5.78 41.23
N VAL A 214 -21.12 -5.89 41.70
CA VAL A 214 -20.76 -5.66 43.11
C VAL A 214 -21.13 -4.23 43.53
N GLY A 215 -20.84 -3.24 42.69
CA GLY A 215 -21.24 -1.85 42.93
C GLY A 215 -22.75 -1.66 43.01
N ALA A 216 -23.51 -2.33 42.12
CA ALA A 216 -24.98 -2.28 42.12
C ALA A 216 -25.59 -2.96 43.36
N VAL A 217 -25.09 -4.14 43.72
CA VAL A 217 -25.51 -4.85 44.95
C VAL A 217 -25.18 -4.04 46.19
N ALA A 218 -23.99 -3.45 46.28
CA ALA A 218 -23.61 -2.57 47.39
C ALA A 218 -24.54 -1.34 47.47
N CYS A 219 -24.81 -0.68 46.34
CA CYS A 219 -25.75 0.45 46.28
C CYS A 219 -27.16 0.07 46.77
N TYR A 220 -27.63 -1.10 46.34
CA TYR A 220 -28.94 -1.63 46.69
C TYR A 220 -29.04 -1.96 48.18
N LEU A 221 -28.12 -2.77 48.70
CA LEU A 221 -28.12 -3.22 50.10
C LEU A 221 -27.93 -2.07 51.09
N LEU A 222 -27.13 -1.05 50.73
CA LEU A 222 -26.92 0.14 51.56
C LEU A 222 -28.09 1.15 51.44
N GLY A 223 -29.08 0.90 50.58
CA GLY A 223 -30.21 1.79 50.36
C GLY A 223 -29.85 3.12 49.71
N TRP A 224 -28.66 3.24 49.10
CA TRP A 224 -28.15 4.50 48.53
C TRP A 224 -28.85 4.91 47.22
N HIS A 225 -29.64 4.01 46.64
CA HIS A 225 -30.50 4.29 45.48
C HIS A 225 -31.87 4.89 45.87
N LEU A 226 -32.24 4.86 47.16
CA LEU A 226 -33.54 5.34 47.62
C LEU A 226 -33.63 6.87 47.52
N PRO A 227 -34.85 7.44 47.36
CA PRO A 227 -35.05 8.88 47.32
C PRO A 227 -34.50 9.57 48.58
N GLY A 228 -33.63 10.56 48.40
CA GLY A 228 -33.00 11.34 49.47
C GLY A 228 -32.06 12.39 48.91
N ALA A 229 -31.59 13.32 49.76
CA ALA A 229 -30.71 14.42 49.37
C ALA A 229 -29.42 13.95 48.65
N ASP A 230 -28.87 12.82 49.09
CA ASP A 230 -27.65 12.23 48.52
C ASP A 230 -27.92 10.97 47.67
N LYS A 231 -29.09 10.85 47.04
CA LYS A 231 -29.40 9.66 46.21
C LYS A 231 -28.32 9.43 45.15
N VAL A 232 -27.78 8.23 45.10
CA VAL A 232 -26.90 7.79 44.02
C VAL A 232 -27.77 7.54 42.78
N LYS A 233 -27.47 8.26 41.69
CA LYS A 233 -28.20 8.09 40.44
C LYS A 233 -27.95 6.69 39.86
N ILE A 234 -29.04 6.01 39.52
CA ILE A 234 -29.03 4.69 38.90
C ILE A 234 -29.50 4.77 37.44
N VAL A 235 -29.24 3.71 36.66
CA VAL A 235 -29.66 3.63 35.25
C VAL A 235 -31.17 3.80 35.09
N GLY A 236 -31.96 3.26 36.03
CA GLY A 236 -33.42 3.40 36.03
C GLY A 236 -33.94 4.82 36.25
N ASP A 237 -33.09 5.76 36.71
CA ASP A 237 -33.47 7.17 36.86
C ASP A 237 -33.43 7.94 35.52
N ILE A 238 -32.88 7.33 34.47
CA ILE A 238 -32.86 7.90 33.12
C ILE A 238 -34.21 7.61 32.47
N GLU A 239 -34.81 8.62 31.83
CA GLU A 239 -36.08 8.48 31.12
C GLU A 239 -36.11 7.24 30.23
N GLY A 240 -37.20 6.46 30.31
CA GLY A 240 -37.40 5.22 29.55
C GLY A 240 -36.85 3.95 30.22
N GLY A 241 -35.84 4.05 31.08
CA GLY A 241 -35.22 2.89 31.75
C GLY A 241 -34.75 1.79 30.79
N ILE A 242 -34.43 0.61 31.34
CA ILE A 242 -34.20 -0.60 30.56
C ILE A 242 -35.40 -1.54 30.76
N ARG A 243 -36.11 -1.83 29.68
CA ARG A 243 -37.11 -2.90 29.63
C ARG A 243 -36.47 -4.15 29.06
N GLY A 244 -36.75 -5.31 29.65
CA GLY A 244 -36.27 -6.62 29.17
C GLY A 244 -36.98 -7.10 27.89
N SER A 245 -37.16 -6.23 26.90
CA SER A 245 -37.91 -6.51 25.68
C SER A 245 -37.04 -6.38 24.44
N LEU A 246 -37.33 -7.22 23.44
CA LEU A 246 -36.76 -7.15 22.09
C LEU A 246 -37.66 -6.36 21.11
N ALA A 247 -38.55 -5.51 21.61
CA ALA A 247 -39.32 -4.56 20.81
C ALA A 247 -38.43 -3.41 20.32
N ILE A 248 -37.47 -3.74 19.46
CA ILE A 248 -36.43 -2.82 18.97
C ILE A 248 -36.78 -2.18 17.63
N PHE A 249 -37.68 -2.80 16.85
CA PHE A 249 -38.07 -2.30 15.55
C PHE A 249 -38.84 -0.99 15.68
N HIS A 250 -38.39 0.02 14.95
CA HIS A 250 -38.97 1.35 14.91
C HIS A 250 -38.82 1.91 13.50
N LEU A 251 -39.86 2.55 12.98
CA LEU A 251 -39.83 3.21 11.67
C LEU A 251 -39.55 4.71 11.90
N PRO A 252 -38.31 5.20 11.65
CA PRO A 252 -37.98 6.57 12.01
C PRO A 252 -38.69 7.57 11.11
N GLU A 253 -39.30 8.59 11.71
CA GLU A 253 -40.21 9.51 11.03
C GLU A 253 -39.50 10.26 9.90
N HIS A 254 -38.30 10.79 10.17
CA HIS A 254 -37.50 11.53 9.18
C HIS A 254 -36.88 10.66 8.08
N ILE A 255 -36.94 9.33 8.19
CA ILE A 255 -36.51 8.40 7.12
C ILE A 255 -37.70 8.05 6.24
N VAL A 256 -38.87 7.81 6.83
CA VAL A 256 -40.10 7.47 6.09
C VAL A 256 -40.68 8.71 5.39
N GLN A 257 -40.64 9.86 6.06
CA GLN A 257 -41.07 11.16 5.55
C GLN A 257 -39.86 12.11 5.56
N PRO A 258 -39.03 12.10 4.50
CA PRO A 258 -37.78 12.84 4.49
C PRO A 258 -37.99 14.34 4.47
N ASP A 259 -37.55 15.01 5.54
CA ASP A 259 -37.37 16.45 5.58
C ASP A 259 -36.05 16.82 4.91
N TYR A 260 -36.14 17.43 3.72
CA TYR A 260 -34.97 17.84 2.94
C TYR A 260 -34.12 18.91 3.64
N GLN A 261 -34.75 19.80 4.40
CA GLN A 261 -34.04 20.88 5.10
C GLN A 261 -33.24 20.31 6.26
N LEU A 262 -33.87 19.47 7.08
CA LEU A 262 -33.21 18.76 8.17
C LEU A 262 -32.10 17.83 7.66
N THR A 263 -32.37 17.08 6.59
CA THR A 263 -31.37 16.20 5.96
C THR A 263 -30.15 16.98 5.49
N ARG A 264 -30.35 18.16 4.88
CA ARG A 264 -29.25 19.03 4.43
C ARG A 264 -28.44 19.60 5.60
N GLU A 265 -29.11 19.99 6.68
CA GLU A 265 -28.48 20.49 7.90
C GLU A 265 -27.51 19.44 8.50
N TYR A 266 -27.97 18.19 8.60
CA TYR A 266 -27.21 17.10 9.22
C TYR A 266 -26.30 16.33 8.25
N ALA A 267 -26.36 16.58 6.94
CA ALA A 267 -25.57 15.86 5.93
C ALA A 267 -24.05 15.91 6.20
N THR A 268 -23.54 17.09 6.55
CA THR A 268 -22.10 17.26 6.87
C THR A 268 -21.70 16.49 8.13
N GLY A 269 -22.56 16.50 9.15
CA GLY A 269 -22.37 15.71 10.37
C GLY A 269 -22.39 14.20 10.10
N ALA A 270 -23.33 13.74 9.27
CA ALA A 270 -23.43 12.34 8.85
C ALA A 270 -22.18 11.89 8.06
N LEU A 271 -21.63 12.74 7.18
CA LEU A 271 -20.39 12.48 6.47
C LEU A 271 -19.20 12.37 7.43
N ALA A 272 -19.09 13.27 8.41
CA ALA A 272 -18.05 13.19 9.43
C ALA A 272 -18.17 11.90 10.25
N MET A 273 -19.38 11.52 10.70
CA MET A 273 -19.65 10.25 11.38
C MET A 273 -19.32 9.03 10.52
N ALA A 274 -19.60 9.11 9.21
CA ALA A 274 -19.29 8.05 8.25
C ALA A 274 -17.77 7.84 8.15
N LEU A 275 -17.02 8.91 7.89
CA LEU A 275 -15.56 8.85 7.80
C LEU A 275 -14.94 8.40 9.13
N PHE A 276 -15.42 8.93 10.25
CA PHE A 276 -14.94 8.55 11.57
C PHE A 276 -15.13 7.06 11.86
N GLY A 277 -16.37 6.56 11.70
CA GLY A 277 -16.67 5.16 11.96
C GLY A 277 -15.86 4.22 11.06
N LEU A 278 -15.59 4.60 9.81
CA LEU A 278 -14.72 3.81 8.93
C LEU A 278 -13.28 3.83 9.39
N ILE A 279 -12.71 5.00 9.72
CA ILE A 279 -11.32 5.10 10.19
C ILE A 279 -11.14 4.30 11.48
N GLU A 280 -12.07 4.41 12.43
CA GLU A 280 -12.04 3.67 13.69
C GLU A 280 -12.11 2.16 13.44
N ALA A 281 -13.17 1.67 12.79
CA ALA A 281 -13.38 0.25 12.53
C ALA A 281 -12.21 -0.37 11.74
N THR A 282 -11.74 0.30 10.69
CA THR A 282 -10.66 -0.23 9.85
C THR A 282 -9.28 -0.16 10.49
N SER A 283 -9.02 0.84 11.35
CA SER A 283 -7.76 0.91 12.11
C SER A 283 -7.68 -0.22 13.14
N ILE A 284 -8.79 -0.52 13.81
CA ILE A 284 -8.90 -1.64 14.74
C ILE A 284 -8.75 -2.97 13.98
N ALA A 285 -9.52 -3.15 12.91
CA ALA A 285 -9.50 -4.35 12.09
C ALA A 285 -8.10 -4.62 11.53
N ARG A 286 -7.40 -3.60 11.01
CA ARG A 286 -6.03 -3.70 10.51
C ARG A 286 -5.05 -4.11 11.62
N THR A 287 -5.18 -3.52 12.82
CA THR A 287 -4.31 -3.82 13.96
C THR A 287 -4.42 -5.30 14.34
N ILE A 288 -5.65 -5.81 14.44
CA ILE A 288 -5.91 -7.19 14.84
C ILE A 288 -5.61 -8.14 13.70
N ALA A 289 -5.83 -7.74 12.45
CA ALA A 289 -5.51 -8.55 11.29
C ALA A 289 -4.02 -8.85 11.14
N ARG A 290 -3.16 -7.91 11.55
CA ARG A 290 -1.72 -8.15 11.64
C ARG A 290 -1.35 -9.18 12.71
N ALA A 291 -2.06 -9.18 13.84
CA ALA A 291 -1.84 -10.14 14.92
C ALA A 291 -2.42 -11.53 14.59
N SER A 292 -3.56 -11.58 13.90
CA SER A 292 -4.25 -12.81 13.54
C SER A 292 -3.86 -13.37 12.17
N GLU A 293 -2.94 -12.71 11.46
CA GLU A 293 -2.53 -13.00 10.08
C GLU A 293 -3.71 -13.13 9.08
N GLN A 294 -4.85 -12.47 9.36
CA GLN A 294 -6.00 -12.50 8.44
C GLN A 294 -5.81 -11.49 7.31
N ARG A 295 -6.30 -11.83 6.12
CA ARG A 295 -6.43 -10.87 5.03
C ARG A 295 -7.71 -10.06 5.21
N LEU A 296 -7.61 -8.74 5.04
CA LEU A 296 -8.74 -7.83 5.19
C LEU A 296 -9.09 -7.16 3.85
N ASP A 297 -10.36 -7.23 3.47
CA ASP A 297 -10.93 -6.46 2.37
C ASP A 297 -11.66 -5.24 2.94
N PHE A 298 -11.07 -4.06 2.78
CA PHE A 298 -11.64 -2.80 3.27
C PHE A 298 -12.95 -2.42 2.56
N ASN A 299 -13.15 -2.78 1.29
CA ASN A 299 -14.39 -2.46 0.58
C ASN A 299 -15.56 -3.23 1.18
N ARG A 300 -15.33 -4.51 1.46
CA ARG A 300 -16.32 -5.33 2.14
C ARG A 300 -16.54 -4.92 3.59
N GLU A 301 -15.48 -4.53 4.29
CA GLU A 301 -15.63 -3.97 5.63
C GLU A 301 -16.49 -2.70 5.62
N PHE A 302 -16.32 -1.83 4.62
CA PHE A 302 -17.15 -0.63 4.44
C PHE A 302 -18.62 -0.98 4.21
N VAL A 303 -18.89 -1.99 3.37
CA VAL A 303 -20.25 -2.52 3.16
C VAL A 303 -20.84 -3.02 4.47
N GLY A 304 -20.08 -3.80 5.26
CA GLY A 304 -20.54 -4.32 6.54
C GLY A 304 -20.87 -3.23 7.56
N GLN A 305 -19.99 -2.24 7.72
CA GLN A 305 -20.21 -1.10 8.63
C GLN A 305 -21.40 -0.24 8.17
N GLY A 306 -21.48 0.09 6.87
CA GLY A 306 -22.58 0.89 6.32
C GLY A 306 -23.93 0.21 6.43
N ALA A 307 -24.01 -1.07 6.05
CA ALA A 307 -25.23 -1.87 6.18
C ALA A 307 -25.65 -2.02 7.64
N SER A 308 -24.71 -2.17 8.58
CA SER A 308 -25.02 -2.27 10.00
C SER A 308 -25.71 -1.04 10.56
N LYS A 309 -25.36 0.16 10.06
CA LYS A 309 -25.99 1.42 10.44
C LYS A 309 -27.33 1.64 9.74
N LEU A 310 -27.42 1.32 8.44
CA LEU A 310 -28.67 1.41 7.68
C LEU A 310 -29.75 0.49 8.25
N VAL A 311 -29.39 -0.76 8.56
CA VAL A 311 -30.33 -1.68 9.22
C VAL A 311 -30.56 -1.19 10.65
N GLY A 312 -29.51 -0.85 11.38
CA GLY A 312 -29.58 -0.37 12.77
C GLY A 312 -30.58 0.77 12.99
N SER A 313 -30.66 1.74 12.08
CA SER A 313 -31.60 2.87 12.23
C SER A 313 -33.07 2.44 12.30
N PHE A 314 -33.45 1.31 11.70
CA PHE A 314 -34.82 0.75 11.79
C PHE A 314 -35.04 -0.16 13.01
N PHE A 315 -33.98 -0.43 13.78
CA PHE A 315 -34.03 -1.27 14.98
C PHE A 315 -33.58 -0.48 16.21
N SER A 316 -33.93 0.81 16.26
CA SER A 316 -33.63 1.71 17.39
C SER A 316 -32.15 1.66 17.78
N SER A 317 -31.26 1.51 16.81
CA SER A 317 -29.82 1.44 17.03
C SER A 317 -29.18 2.69 16.44
N PHE A 318 -28.31 3.32 17.24
CA PHE A 318 -27.54 4.47 16.79
C PHE A 318 -26.25 4.01 16.08
N ALA A 319 -25.51 4.96 15.52
CA ALA A 319 -24.31 4.69 14.76
C ALA A 319 -23.25 3.94 15.59
N GLY A 320 -23.06 2.66 15.27
CA GLY A 320 -22.00 1.82 15.81
C GLY A 320 -20.70 1.85 14.99
N SER A 321 -19.62 1.36 15.60
CA SER A 321 -18.30 1.15 14.99
C SER A 321 -17.53 0.06 15.74
N GLY A 322 -16.33 -0.28 15.28
CA GLY A 322 -15.45 -1.21 15.97
C GLY A 322 -15.02 -0.72 17.36
N SER A 323 -14.79 -1.64 18.30
CA SER A 323 -14.19 -1.33 19.61
C SER A 323 -12.84 -2.02 19.80
N PHE A 324 -11.80 -1.25 20.14
CA PHE A 324 -10.48 -1.78 20.47
C PHE A 324 -10.54 -2.82 21.59
N ILE A 325 -11.26 -2.51 22.67
CA ILE A 325 -11.34 -3.37 23.86
C ILE A 325 -12.10 -4.66 23.52
N ARG A 326 -13.31 -4.56 22.96
CA ARG A 326 -14.14 -5.74 22.64
C ARG A 326 -13.48 -6.63 21.59
N THR A 327 -12.86 -6.03 20.57
CA THR A 327 -12.16 -6.77 19.53
C THR A 327 -10.91 -7.46 20.07
N ALA A 328 -10.12 -6.79 20.92
CA ALA A 328 -8.96 -7.39 21.55
C ALA A 328 -9.34 -8.57 22.47
N ILE A 329 -10.44 -8.42 23.23
CA ILE A 329 -10.99 -9.52 24.04
C ILE A 329 -11.46 -10.65 23.13
N ASN A 330 -12.21 -10.36 22.08
CA ASN A 330 -12.70 -11.37 21.13
C ASN A 330 -11.55 -12.21 20.55
N TYR A 331 -10.48 -11.54 20.11
CA TYR A 331 -9.28 -12.19 19.59
C TYR A 331 -8.54 -13.01 20.67
N ARG A 332 -8.33 -12.44 21.86
CA ARG A 332 -7.63 -13.13 22.97
C ARG A 332 -8.42 -14.30 23.57
N SER A 333 -9.74 -14.23 23.52
CA SER A 333 -10.63 -15.31 23.94
C SER A 333 -10.68 -16.47 22.94
N GLY A 334 -9.97 -16.35 21.81
CA GLY A 334 -9.76 -17.44 20.86
C GLY A 334 -10.81 -17.56 19.77
N THR A 335 -11.58 -16.50 19.48
CA THR A 335 -12.47 -16.46 18.32
C THR A 335 -11.70 -16.79 17.05
N ARG A 336 -12.29 -17.60 16.18
CA ARG A 336 -11.69 -18.06 14.92
C ARG A 336 -12.44 -17.58 13.70
N THR A 337 -13.76 -17.38 13.82
CA THR A 337 -14.60 -16.93 12.70
C THR A 337 -15.44 -15.71 13.07
N ARG A 338 -16.10 -15.13 12.07
CA ARG A 338 -17.05 -14.02 12.26
C ARG A 338 -18.24 -14.38 13.15
N MET A 339 -18.52 -15.68 13.30
CA MET A 339 -19.59 -16.17 14.17
C MET A 339 -19.39 -15.77 15.63
N GLY A 340 -18.15 -15.51 16.08
CA GLY A 340 -17.91 -15.01 17.45
C GLY A 340 -18.63 -13.68 17.73
N ALA A 341 -18.71 -12.79 16.73
CA ALA A 341 -19.47 -11.53 16.85
C ALA A 341 -20.99 -11.75 16.86
N LEU A 342 -21.49 -12.71 16.08
CA LEU A 342 -22.90 -13.12 16.09
C LEU A 342 -23.29 -13.76 17.43
N PHE A 343 -22.44 -14.60 18.01
CA PHE A 343 -22.64 -15.11 19.37
C PHE A 343 -22.62 -13.99 20.40
N ALA A 344 -21.72 -13.02 20.29
CA ALA A 344 -21.73 -11.86 21.18
C ALA A 344 -23.06 -11.09 21.10
N ALA A 345 -23.60 -10.88 19.90
CA ALA A 345 -24.92 -10.25 19.72
C ALA A 345 -26.04 -11.10 20.34
N GLY A 346 -26.04 -12.43 20.11
CA GLY A 346 -27.03 -13.35 20.68
C GLY A 346 -26.99 -13.40 22.21
N TRP A 347 -25.80 -13.49 22.82
CA TRP A 347 -25.64 -13.44 24.27
C TRP A 347 -26.06 -12.10 24.86
N THR A 348 -25.78 -11.00 24.15
CA THR A 348 -26.22 -9.66 24.55
C THR A 348 -27.74 -9.55 24.54
N ALA A 349 -28.40 -10.09 23.50
CA ALA A 349 -29.86 -10.16 23.43
C ALA A 349 -30.46 -11.00 24.57
N LEU A 350 -29.87 -12.17 24.85
CA LEU A 350 -30.30 -13.01 25.96
C LEU A 350 -30.15 -12.29 27.31
N MET A 351 -29.04 -11.60 27.54
CA MET A 351 -28.81 -10.84 28.77
C MET A 351 -29.80 -9.68 28.93
N LEU A 352 -30.15 -9.01 27.84
CA LEU A 352 -31.16 -7.95 27.87
C LEU A 352 -32.52 -8.49 28.34
N VAL A 353 -32.98 -9.60 27.76
CA VAL A 353 -34.27 -10.20 28.13
C VAL A 353 -34.24 -10.73 29.56
N ALA A 354 -33.17 -11.41 29.95
CA ALA A 354 -33.07 -12.06 31.25
C ALA A 354 -32.79 -11.08 32.41
N PHE A 355 -31.99 -10.03 32.19
CA PHE A 355 -31.46 -9.16 33.25
C PHE A 355 -31.70 -7.67 33.01
N GLY A 356 -32.42 -7.28 31.95
CA GLY A 356 -32.65 -5.88 31.60
C GLY A 356 -33.32 -5.08 32.72
N GLU A 357 -34.32 -5.64 33.37
CA GLU A 357 -34.99 -4.95 34.49
C GLU A 357 -34.06 -4.77 35.70
N VAL A 358 -33.25 -5.78 36.01
CA VAL A 358 -32.25 -5.74 37.09
C VAL A 358 -31.16 -4.69 36.79
N ALA A 359 -30.82 -4.48 35.50
CA ALA A 359 -29.83 -3.50 35.10
C ALA A 359 -30.22 -2.05 35.47
N ASN A 360 -31.50 -1.77 35.74
CA ASN A 360 -31.95 -0.45 36.21
C ASN A 360 -31.34 -0.04 37.56
N PHE A 361 -30.93 -0.99 38.40
CA PHE A 361 -30.31 -0.71 39.70
C PHE A 361 -28.82 -0.36 39.61
N ILE A 362 -28.23 -0.37 38.42
CA ILE A 362 -26.80 -0.09 38.24
C ILE A 362 -26.52 1.40 38.51
N PRO A 363 -25.58 1.75 39.42
CA PRO A 363 -25.19 3.13 39.66
C PRO A 363 -24.43 3.74 38.49
N LEU A 364 -24.78 4.97 38.11
CA LEU A 364 -24.07 5.71 37.06
C LEU A 364 -22.61 5.98 37.44
N SER A 365 -22.32 6.19 38.72
CA SER A 365 -20.96 6.37 39.20
C SER A 365 -20.11 5.10 39.06
N GLY A 366 -20.72 3.91 39.21
CA GLY A 366 -20.05 2.63 38.97
C GLY A 366 -19.64 2.45 37.50
N LEU A 367 -20.54 2.79 36.56
CA LEU A 367 -20.22 2.81 35.12
C LEU A 367 -19.11 3.81 34.80
N ALA A 368 -19.14 5.00 35.41
CA ALA A 368 -18.12 6.02 35.23
C ALA A 368 -16.74 5.56 35.70
N GLY A 369 -16.65 4.96 36.89
CA GLY A 369 -15.41 4.39 37.43
C GLY A 369 -14.82 3.30 36.52
N MET A 370 -15.65 2.40 36.01
CA MET A 370 -15.24 1.39 35.03
C MET A 370 -14.71 2.03 33.74
N LEU A 371 -15.40 3.04 33.20
CA LEU A 371 -15.00 3.71 31.96
C LEU A 371 -13.67 4.47 32.11
N ILE A 372 -13.41 5.12 33.24
CA ILE A 372 -12.15 5.83 33.50
C ILE A 372 -10.96 4.85 33.46
N VAL A 373 -11.09 3.69 34.11
CA VAL A 373 -10.04 2.65 34.07
C VAL A 373 -9.85 2.11 32.65
N ASN A 374 -10.93 1.83 31.93
CA ASN A 374 -10.85 1.37 30.54
C ASN A 374 -10.20 2.42 29.63
N ALA A 375 -10.53 3.70 29.80
CA ALA A 375 -9.96 4.81 29.03
C ALA A 375 -8.44 4.91 29.22
N TYR A 376 -7.95 4.72 30.45
CA TYR A 376 -6.52 4.65 30.74
C TYR A 376 -5.83 3.49 30.01
N THR A 377 -6.45 2.30 29.95
CA THR A 377 -5.89 1.16 29.22
C THR A 377 -5.87 1.36 27.70
N MET A 378 -6.68 2.28 27.18
CA MET A 378 -6.75 2.59 25.76
C MET A 378 -5.54 3.39 25.27
N ILE A 379 -4.85 4.12 26.16
CA ILE A 379 -3.70 4.97 25.82
C ILE A 379 -2.46 4.10 25.51
N PRO A 380 -2.02 3.97 24.24
CA PRO A 380 -1.02 2.98 23.86
C PRO A 380 0.40 3.54 24.04
N ARG A 381 0.90 3.54 25.29
CA ARG A 381 2.19 4.16 25.68
C ARG A 381 3.37 3.80 24.79
N ASP A 382 3.54 2.51 24.49
CA ASP A 382 4.67 2.04 23.67
C ASP A 382 4.59 2.60 22.25
N ARG A 383 3.37 2.70 21.70
CA ARG A 383 3.14 3.27 20.37
C ARG A 383 3.29 4.78 20.36
N LEU A 384 2.89 5.48 21.43
CA LEU A 384 3.19 6.91 21.59
C LEU A 384 4.69 7.13 21.60
N ARG A 385 5.44 6.36 22.40
CA ARG A 385 6.90 6.46 22.47
C ARG A 385 7.54 6.19 21.11
N LEU A 386 7.12 5.14 20.41
CA LEU A 386 7.61 4.82 19.07
C LEU A 386 7.31 5.96 18.09
N SER A 387 6.07 6.44 18.04
CA SER A 387 5.65 7.52 17.13
C SER A 387 6.38 8.83 17.42
N TRP A 388 6.65 9.12 18.69
CA TRP A 388 7.43 10.28 19.13
C TRP A 388 8.89 10.23 18.66
N HIS A 389 9.51 9.05 18.66
CA HIS A 389 10.92 8.88 18.25
C HIS A 389 11.08 8.60 16.74
N SER A 390 10.00 8.37 15.99
CA SER A 390 10.04 8.02 14.56
C SER A 390 10.38 9.18 13.62
N GLY A 391 10.44 10.43 14.12
CA GLY A 391 10.82 11.61 13.33
C GLY A 391 9.94 12.84 13.59
N THR A 392 10.34 13.99 13.04
CA THR A 392 9.66 15.28 13.27
C THR A 392 8.25 15.30 12.68
N ASN A 393 8.10 14.78 11.46
CA ASN A 393 6.80 14.71 10.78
C ASN A 393 5.78 13.87 11.55
N SER A 394 6.22 12.73 12.08
CA SER A 394 5.38 11.88 12.95
C SER A 394 4.98 12.61 14.24
N ARG A 395 5.90 13.34 14.87
CA ARG A 395 5.64 14.14 16.08
C ARG A 395 4.62 15.25 15.84
N ILE A 396 4.74 16.00 14.74
CA ILE A 396 3.80 17.08 14.38
C ILE A 396 2.39 16.51 14.21
N VAL A 397 2.24 15.42 13.44
CA VAL A 397 0.94 14.77 13.22
C VAL A 397 0.36 14.24 14.54
N LEU A 398 1.18 13.59 15.37
CA LEU A 398 0.76 13.05 16.66
C LEU A 398 0.25 14.14 17.61
N VAL A 399 1.05 15.19 17.84
CA VAL A 399 0.70 16.30 18.74
C VAL A 399 -0.49 17.08 18.19
N GLY A 400 -0.47 17.40 16.90
CA GLY A 400 -1.58 18.10 16.24
C GLY A 400 -2.90 17.36 16.40
N THR A 401 -2.88 16.03 16.29
CA THR A 401 -4.08 15.20 16.48
C THR A 401 -4.52 15.11 17.94
N ILE A 402 -3.60 14.99 18.91
CA ILE A 402 -3.94 14.97 20.34
C ILE A 402 -4.57 16.30 20.75
N VAL A 403 -3.92 17.42 20.38
CA VAL A 403 -4.38 18.77 20.71
C VAL A 403 -5.72 19.05 20.05
N SER A 404 -5.90 18.72 18.76
CA SER A 404 -7.17 18.90 18.08
C SER A 404 -8.30 18.08 18.73
N THR A 405 -8.02 16.85 19.16
CA THR A 405 -9.00 15.97 19.84
C THR A 405 -9.44 16.52 21.19
N LEU A 406 -8.58 17.26 21.89
CA LEU A 406 -8.90 17.85 23.20
C LEU A 406 -9.60 19.21 23.08
N LEU A 407 -9.19 20.03 22.10
CA LEU A 407 -9.65 21.41 21.99
C LEU A 407 -10.83 21.62 21.04
N LEU A 408 -10.95 20.79 20.00
CA LEU A 408 -11.99 20.92 18.97
C LEU A 408 -13.07 19.85 19.16
N PRO A 409 -14.29 20.07 18.62
CA PRO A 409 -15.26 19.00 18.47
C PRO A 409 -14.65 17.81 17.70
N LEU A 410 -15.08 16.60 18.05
CA LEU A 410 -14.38 15.37 17.66
C LEU A 410 -14.31 15.20 16.14
N GLU A 411 -15.35 15.62 15.42
CA GLU A 411 -15.41 15.63 13.95
C GLU A 411 -14.28 16.45 13.31
N TRP A 412 -14.00 17.65 13.83
CA TRP A 412 -12.94 18.53 13.34
C TRP A 412 -11.56 17.99 13.66
N ALA A 413 -11.40 17.35 14.82
CA ALA A 413 -10.14 16.73 15.20
C ALA A 413 -9.64 15.69 14.19
N ILE A 414 -10.57 14.91 13.63
CA ILE A 414 -10.27 13.88 12.62
C ILE A 414 -9.87 14.52 11.30
N PHE A 415 -10.62 15.53 10.83
CA PHE A 415 -10.27 16.24 9.60
C PHE A 415 -8.89 16.88 9.69
N VAL A 416 -8.58 17.52 10.82
CA VAL A 416 -7.26 18.10 11.08
C VAL A 416 -6.18 17.01 11.06
N GLY A 417 -6.39 15.88 11.73
CA GLY A 417 -5.42 14.78 11.76
C GLY A 417 -5.15 14.18 10.37
N VAL A 418 -6.21 13.89 9.61
CA VAL A 418 -6.09 13.35 8.24
C VAL A 418 -5.46 14.36 7.29
N PHE A 419 -5.89 15.63 7.35
CA PHE A 419 -5.32 16.69 6.52
C PHE A 419 -3.84 16.92 6.84
N LEU A 420 -3.47 16.97 8.12
CA LEU A 420 -2.07 17.13 8.54
C LEU A 420 -1.21 15.93 8.10
N SER A 421 -1.75 14.71 8.19
CA SER A 421 -1.11 13.50 7.64
C SER A 421 -0.89 13.61 6.13
N LEU A 422 -1.91 14.04 5.39
CA LEU A 422 -1.83 14.19 3.94
C LEU A 422 -0.83 15.29 3.56
N ALA A 423 -0.88 16.45 4.21
CA ALA A 423 0.05 17.56 4.00
C ALA A 423 1.51 17.16 4.27
N VAL A 424 1.74 16.37 5.33
CA VAL A 424 3.06 15.80 5.63
C VAL A 424 3.52 14.85 4.54
N ILE A 425 2.64 13.95 4.07
CA ILE A 425 2.94 13.04 2.96
C ILE A 425 3.30 13.85 1.72
N LEU A 426 2.49 14.84 1.32
CA LEU A 426 2.77 15.71 0.17
C LEU A 426 4.09 16.47 0.33
N ARG A 427 4.46 16.88 1.54
CA ARG A 427 5.74 17.57 1.78
C ARG A 427 6.94 16.61 1.73
N THR A 428 6.75 15.33 2.02
CA THR A 428 7.81 14.31 1.95
C THR A 428 7.92 13.66 0.58
N THR A 429 6.81 13.55 -0.12
CA THR A 429 6.67 12.90 -1.44
C THR A 429 6.87 13.99 -2.50
N GLY A 430 7.99 13.91 -3.23
CA GLY A 430 8.39 14.96 -4.18
C GLY A 430 9.79 15.51 -3.95
N LYS A 431 10.63 14.86 -3.14
CA LYS A 431 12.07 15.12 -3.15
C LYS A 431 12.74 14.20 -4.15
N THR A 432 13.11 14.76 -5.29
CA THR A 432 14.06 14.16 -6.21
C THR A 432 15.45 14.27 -5.61
N HIS A 433 16.10 13.14 -5.38
CA HIS A 433 17.49 13.14 -4.93
C HIS A 433 18.38 13.12 -6.15
N LEU A 434 19.04 14.24 -6.37
CA LEU A 434 20.05 14.39 -7.38
C LEU A 434 21.42 14.07 -6.73
N THR A 435 22.20 13.20 -7.37
CA THR A 435 23.60 12.91 -6.99
C THR A 435 24.48 12.88 -8.23
N GLN A 436 25.77 13.19 -8.09
CA GLN A 436 26.71 13.05 -9.20
C GLN A 436 27.37 11.68 -9.14
N LEU A 437 27.39 10.97 -10.26
CA LEU A 437 28.09 9.70 -10.39
C LEU A 437 29.48 9.95 -10.96
N VAL A 438 30.52 9.62 -10.21
CA VAL A 438 31.92 9.74 -10.64
C VAL A 438 32.47 8.34 -10.88
N GLN A 439 33.13 8.14 -12.02
CA GLN A 439 33.81 6.88 -12.30
C GLN A 439 35.16 6.88 -11.57
N ARG A 440 35.41 5.83 -10.78
CA ARG A 440 36.70 5.59 -10.11
C ARG A 440 37.70 4.96 -11.07
N ASP A 441 38.98 5.06 -10.74
CA ASP A 441 40.09 4.52 -11.55
C ASP A 441 40.05 2.99 -11.70
N ASP A 442 39.40 2.29 -10.77
CA ASP A 442 39.16 0.84 -10.79
C ASP A 442 37.99 0.42 -11.69
N GLY A 443 37.36 1.38 -12.38
CA GLY A 443 36.18 1.16 -13.22
C GLY A 443 34.86 1.12 -12.45
N GLY A 444 34.90 1.24 -11.12
CA GLY A 444 33.73 1.36 -10.26
C GLY A 444 33.05 2.74 -10.36
N PHE A 445 31.87 2.86 -9.76
CA PHE A 445 31.13 4.13 -9.69
C PHE A 445 30.94 4.54 -8.22
N GLU A 446 31.13 5.83 -7.95
CA GLU A 446 30.88 6.45 -6.65
C GLU A 446 29.82 7.54 -6.78
N GLU A 447 28.86 7.56 -5.85
CA GLU A 447 27.85 8.61 -5.76
C GLU A 447 28.37 9.71 -4.82
N VAL A 448 28.59 10.90 -5.38
CA VAL A 448 29.15 12.05 -4.67
C VAL A 448 28.09 13.16 -4.60
N PRO A 449 27.91 13.82 -3.43
CA PRO A 449 27.09 15.03 -3.35
C PRO A 449 27.63 16.12 -4.28
N PHE A 450 26.75 16.89 -4.94
CA PHE A 450 27.19 17.88 -5.96
C PHE A 450 28.20 18.91 -5.48
N ASN A 451 28.13 19.31 -4.21
CA ASN A 451 29.04 20.29 -3.63
C ASN A 451 30.48 19.78 -3.46
N ARG A 452 30.73 18.49 -3.69
CA ARG A 452 32.05 17.85 -3.56
C ARG A 452 32.58 17.30 -4.88
N ALA A 453 31.82 17.39 -5.97
CA ALA A 453 32.25 16.87 -7.26
C ALA A 453 33.18 17.86 -7.98
N ALA A 454 34.27 17.36 -8.55
CA ALA A 454 35.19 18.17 -9.33
C ALA A 454 34.56 18.61 -10.66
N PRO A 455 34.87 19.83 -11.17
CA PRO A 455 34.49 20.24 -12.51
C PRO A 455 34.99 19.23 -13.55
N SER A 456 34.10 18.83 -14.45
CA SER A 456 34.39 17.85 -15.50
C SER A 456 33.67 18.24 -16.80
N PRO A 457 34.28 17.99 -17.97
CA PRO A 457 33.60 18.18 -19.25
C PRO A 457 32.42 17.22 -19.46
N VAL A 458 32.44 16.06 -18.79
CA VAL A 458 31.32 15.10 -18.75
C VAL A 458 30.79 15.01 -17.31
N VAL A 459 29.55 15.45 -17.11
CA VAL A 459 28.87 15.40 -15.80
C VAL A 459 27.79 14.32 -15.85
N THR A 460 27.87 13.33 -14.95
CA THR A 460 26.85 12.27 -14.86
C THR A 460 25.98 12.49 -13.63
N ILE A 461 24.70 12.72 -13.87
CA ILE A 461 23.71 13.01 -12.83
C ILE A 461 22.83 11.78 -12.66
N ASN A 462 22.81 11.22 -11.46
CA ASN A 462 21.90 10.15 -11.08
C ASN A 462 20.65 10.78 -10.46
N MET A 463 19.50 10.52 -11.07
CA MET A 463 18.20 10.97 -10.58
C MET A 463 17.45 9.81 -9.93
N ASP A 464 17.15 9.97 -8.65
CA ASP A 464 16.39 9.00 -7.86
C ASP A 464 15.11 9.65 -7.28
N GLY A 465 14.04 8.86 -7.24
CA GLY A 465 12.74 9.27 -6.69
C GLY A 465 11.63 9.48 -7.73
N ASP A 466 10.58 10.16 -7.31
CA ASP A 466 9.38 10.41 -8.10
C ASP A 466 9.31 11.89 -8.54
N ILE A 467 9.00 12.15 -9.82
CA ILE A 467 8.81 13.52 -10.34
C ILE A 467 7.32 13.84 -10.40
N TYR A 468 6.88 14.78 -9.56
CA TYR A 468 5.55 15.38 -9.60
C TYR A 468 5.64 16.90 -9.78
N PHE A 469 4.51 17.58 -9.97
CA PHE A 469 4.45 19.03 -10.16
C PHE A 469 5.19 19.83 -9.10
N ALA A 470 5.14 19.40 -7.83
CA ALA A 470 5.79 20.08 -6.72
C ALA A 470 7.33 19.97 -6.73
N ALA A 471 7.90 18.95 -7.40
CA ALA A 471 9.34 18.69 -7.45
C ALA A 471 10.04 19.36 -8.64
N ALA A 472 9.29 19.70 -9.69
CA ALA A 472 9.84 20.15 -10.96
C ALA A 472 10.54 21.53 -10.86
N GLU A 473 10.02 22.44 -10.02
CA GLU A 473 10.60 23.78 -9.83
C GLU A 473 11.96 23.73 -9.11
N ASP A 474 12.07 22.90 -8.06
CA ASP A 474 13.32 22.70 -7.32
C ASP A 474 14.37 21.99 -8.19
N LEU A 475 13.94 21.05 -9.04
CA LEU A 475 14.83 20.26 -9.89
C LEU A 475 15.57 21.11 -10.94
N ASP A 476 14.88 22.04 -11.60
CA ASP A 476 15.52 22.92 -12.60
C ASP A 476 16.66 23.74 -11.96
N SER A 477 16.43 24.24 -10.75
CA SER A 477 17.42 24.98 -9.97
C SER A 477 18.62 24.12 -9.59
N GLU A 478 18.38 22.88 -9.16
CA GLU A 478 19.44 21.93 -8.79
C GLU A 478 20.23 21.41 -9.99
N LEU A 479 19.57 21.08 -11.11
CA LEU A 479 20.23 20.65 -12.34
C LEU A 479 21.15 21.73 -12.90
N LEU A 480 20.75 23.00 -12.81
CA LEU A 480 21.58 24.13 -13.25
C LEU A 480 22.83 24.33 -12.38
N ARG A 481 22.76 24.03 -11.08
CA ARG A 481 23.93 24.08 -10.18
C ARG A 481 25.01 23.06 -10.54
N CYS A 482 24.64 21.99 -11.24
CA CYS A 482 25.57 20.95 -11.68
C CYS A 482 26.42 21.37 -12.89
N LEU A 483 26.03 22.46 -13.58
CA LEU A 483 26.70 22.91 -14.79
C LEU A 483 27.84 23.86 -14.43
N THR A 484 29.06 23.46 -14.76
CA THR A 484 30.23 24.34 -14.71
C THR A 484 30.53 24.91 -16.09
N PRO A 485 31.31 26.00 -16.21
CA PRO A 485 31.72 26.52 -17.52
C PRO A 485 32.49 25.51 -18.38
N GLN A 486 33.03 24.45 -17.78
CA GLN A 486 33.78 23.39 -18.46
C GLN A 486 32.87 22.27 -19.00
N THR A 487 31.61 22.20 -18.55
CA THR A 487 30.69 21.12 -18.88
C THR A 487 30.26 21.18 -20.36
N LYS A 488 30.59 20.11 -21.11
CA LYS A 488 30.21 19.95 -22.52
C LYS A 488 29.10 18.93 -22.72
N VAL A 489 29.04 17.91 -21.86
CA VAL A 489 28.04 16.83 -21.93
C VAL A 489 27.47 16.52 -20.55
N VAL A 490 26.15 16.37 -20.48
CA VAL A 490 25.42 15.93 -19.30
C VAL A 490 24.82 14.55 -19.58
N VAL A 491 25.18 13.57 -18.77
CA VAL A 491 24.60 12.23 -18.78
C VAL A 491 23.59 12.13 -17.65
N LEU A 492 22.32 11.95 -17.98
CA LEU A 492 21.22 11.88 -17.04
C LEU A 492 20.78 10.44 -16.85
N ARG A 493 21.03 9.86 -15.67
CA ARG A 493 20.66 8.49 -15.34
C ARG A 493 19.30 8.46 -14.65
N MET A 494 18.35 7.77 -15.28
CA MET A 494 16.93 7.76 -14.91
C MET A 494 16.43 6.37 -14.51
N LYS A 495 17.32 5.39 -14.30
CA LYS A 495 16.95 3.99 -13.98
C LYS A 495 16.08 3.84 -12.72
N ARG A 496 16.22 4.75 -11.75
CA ARG A 496 15.42 4.75 -10.50
C ARG A 496 14.35 5.84 -10.49
N LEU A 497 14.16 6.52 -11.62
CA LEU A 497 13.21 7.60 -11.71
C LEU A 497 11.82 7.07 -12.01
N ARG A 498 10.86 7.44 -11.17
CA ARG A 498 9.45 7.19 -11.37
C ARG A 498 8.80 8.49 -11.84
N ALA A 499 8.88 8.72 -13.15
CA ALA A 499 8.36 9.92 -13.79
C ALA A 499 7.20 9.54 -14.71
N ILE A 500 5.98 9.84 -14.30
CA ILE A 500 4.77 9.57 -15.09
C ILE A 500 3.98 10.87 -15.18
N GLY A 501 3.77 11.37 -16.40
CA GLY A 501 2.88 12.51 -16.68
C GLY A 501 3.53 13.67 -17.42
N SER A 502 2.70 14.67 -17.72
CA SER A 502 3.06 15.83 -18.53
C SER A 502 4.11 16.74 -17.87
N THR A 503 4.12 16.84 -16.55
CA THR A 503 5.08 17.68 -15.81
C THR A 503 6.52 17.21 -16.03
N ALA A 504 6.81 15.92 -15.85
CA ALA A 504 8.15 15.39 -16.03
C ALA A 504 8.63 15.52 -17.49
N MET A 505 7.73 15.31 -18.46
CA MET A 505 8.06 15.49 -19.88
C MET A 505 8.33 16.97 -20.23
N SER A 506 7.54 17.89 -19.68
CA SER A 506 7.73 19.32 -19.88
C SER A 506 9.06 19.79 -19.31
N MET A 507 9.43 19.29 -18.13
CA MET A 507 10.70 19.56 -17.48
C MET A 507 11.89 18.98 -18.27
N LEU A 508 11.83 17.72 -18.73
CA LEU A 508 12.87 17.15 -19.61
C LEU A 508 13.00 17.94 -20.92
N ALA A 509 11.89 18.37 -21.49
CA ALA A 509 11.89 19.20 -22.70
C ALA A 509 12.51 20.58 -22.46
N HIS A 510 12.16 21.21 -21.33
CA HIS A 510 12.72 22.49 -20.91
C HIS A 510 14.24 22.39 -20.69
N PHE A 511 14.68 21.39 -19.91
CA PHE A 511 16.08 21.16 -19.61
C PHE A 511 16.90 20.85 -20.88
N SER A 512 16.38 20.01 -21.78
CA SER A 512 17.02 19.72 -23.07
C SER A 512 17.17 20.98 -23.95
N LYS A 513 16.13 21.82 -24.02
CA LYS A 513 16.21 23.11 -24.73
C LYS A 513 17.23 24.05 -24.10
N LEU A 514 17.31 24.10 -22.77
CA LEU A 514 18.25 24.94 -22.04
C LEU A 514 19.70 24.51 -22.31
N LEU A 515 19.99 23.21 -22.23
CA LEU A 515 21.32 22.67 -22.53
C LEU A 515 21.72 22.93 -23.98
N ARG A 516 20.81 22.74 -24.94
CA ARG A 516 21.05 23.09 -26.35
C ARG A 516 21.42 24.57 -26.54
N ARG A 517 20.74 25.50 -25.85
CA ARG A 517 21.06 26.94 -25.89
C ARG A 517 22.45 27.26 -25.33
N ARG A 518 22.93 26.48 -24.37
CA ARG A 518 24.27 26.61 -23.78
C ARG A 518 25.35 25.80 -24.53
N ASN A 519 25.00 25.19 -25.66
CA ASN A 519 25.86 24.31 -26.44
C ASN A 519 26.41 23.10 -25.63
N VAL A 520 25.57 22.59 -24.72
CA VAL A 520 25.84 21.39 -23.91
C VAL A 520 24.98 20.24 -24.42
N HIS A 521 25.57 19.07 -24.65
CA HIS A 521 24.84 17.88 -25.10
C HIS A 521 24.17 17.15 -23.94
N LEU A 522 22.91 16.74 -24.12
CA LEU A 522 22.18 15.91 -23.17
C LEU A 522 22.16 14.46 -23.66
N ILE A 523 22.57 13.54 -22.80
CA ILE A 523 22.46 12.09 -22.99
C ILE A 523 21.63 11.53 -21.83
N VAL A 524 20.69 10.64 -22.12
CA VAL A 524 19.84 10.01 -21.11
C VAL A 524 20.09 8.51 -21.08
N CYS A 525 20.20 7.92 -19.89
CA CYS A 525 20.44 6.48 -19.73
C CYS A 525 19.57 5.85 -18.64
N GLY A 526 19.34 4.54 -18.77
CA GLY A 526 18.47 3.81 -17.85
C GLY A 526 16.98 4.10 -18.08
N VAL A 527 16.60 4.36 -19.33
CA VAL A 527 15.20 4.59 -19.69
C VAL A 527 14.44 3.27 -19.67
N GLU A 528 13.46 3.15 -18.78
CA GLU A 528 12.50 2.05 -18.73
C GLU A 528 11.48 2.15 -19.88
N LYS A 529 10.88 1.03 -20.26
CA LYS A 529 9.92 0.96 -21.38
C LYS A 529 8.72 1.91 -21.21
N GLU A 530 8.17 1.99 -20.01
CA GLU A 530 7.05 2.89 -19.71
C GLU A 530 7.41 4.36 -19.94
N LEU A 531 8.63 4.76 -19.60
CA LEU A 531 9.12 6.12 -19.79
C LEU A 531 9.39 6.41 -21.28
N GLU A 532 9.95 5.45 -22.01
CA GLU A 532 10.15 5.53 -23.46
C GLU A 532 8.83 5.78 -24.21
N ASP A 533 7.77 5.03 -23.88
CA ASP A 533 6.45 5.16 -24.51
C ASP A 533 5.91 6.58 -24.35
N VAL A 534 6.05 7.16 -23.15
CA VAL A 534 5.61 8.53 -22.86
C VAL A 534 6.49 9.56 -23.57
N MET A 535 7.82 9.39 -23.57
CA MET A 535 8.75 10.28 -24.28
C MET A 535 8.52 10.29 -25.80
N THR A 536 8.13 9.15 -26.36
CA THR A 536 7.81 9.00 -27.78
C THR A 536 6.50 9.72 -28.10
N LYS A 537 5.43 9.47 -27.34
CA LYS A 537 4.12 10.11 -27.52
C LYS A 537 4.14 11.62 -27.34
N THR A 538 5.02 12.13 -26.47
CA THR A 538 5.15 13.57 -26.18
C THR A 538 6.17 14.30 -27.05
N GLY A 539 6.90 13.58 -27.92
CA GLY A 539 7.94 14.17 -28.79
C GLY A 539 9.26 14.51 -28.08
N VAL A 540 9.38 14.26 -26.78
CA VAL A 540 10.63 14.48 -26.01
C VAL A 540 11.76 13.61 -26.54
N ARG A 541 11.47 12.39 -27.00
CA ARG A 541 12.45 11.50 -27.65
C ARG A 541 13.15 12.17 -28.84
N ALA A 542 12.37 12.78 -29.73
CA ALA A 542 12.89 13.50 -30.89
C ALA A 542 13.71 14.74 -30.49
N LEU A 543 13.32 15.42 -29.41
CA LEU A 543 14.02 16.58 -28.88
C LEU A 543 15.40 16.21 -28.28
N ILE A 544 15.57 15.04 -27.68
CA ILE A 544 16.86 14.59 -27.13
C ILE A 544 17.74 13.98 -28.24
N GLY A 545 17.12 13.32 -29.20
CA GLY A 545 17.79 12.59 -30.28
C GLY A 545 17.99 11.12 -29.91
N GLU A 546 17.66 10.23 -30.84
CA GLU A 546 17.60 8.79 -30.58
C GLU A 546 18.95 8.18 -30.21
N THR A 547 20.04 8.72 -30.77
CA THR A 547 21.42 8.29 -30.48
C THR A 547 21.92 8.69 -29.09
N ASN A 548 21.17 9.53 -28.38
CA ASN A 548 21.50 10.02 -27.05
C ASN A 548 20.63 9.36 -25.96
N ILE A 549 19.88 8.30 -26.29
CA ILE A 549 18.98 7.59 -25.37
C ILE A 549 19.44 6.14 -25.22
N PHE A 550 19.74 5.74 -23.98
CA PHE A 550 20.17 4.40 -23.62
C PHE A 550 19.16 3.73 -22.69
N PHE A 551 18.60 2.59 -23.10
CA PHE A 551 17.57 1.88 -22.36
C PHE A 551 18.12 1.17 -21.12
N ALA A 552 17.24 0.91 -20.15
CA ALA A 552 17.58 0.14 -18.98
C ALA A 552 17.96 -1.31 -19.36
N ASP A 553 19.07 -1.78 -18.82
CA ASP A 553 19.52 -3.18 -18.94
C ASP A 553 19.46 -3.85 -17.55
N ASN A 554 19.30 -5.17 -17.53
CA ASN A 554 19.37 -5.99 -16.32
C ASN A 554 20.78 -6.00 -15.72
N ARG A 555 21.83 -5.83 -16.53
CA ARG A 555 23.19 -5.66 -16.01
C ARG A 555 23.36 -4.28 -15.38
N LEU A 556 23.90 -4.27 -14.16
CA LEU A 556 24.19 -3.04 -13.43
C LEU A 556 25.13 -2.15 -14.24
N PHE A 557 24.79 -0.86 -14.34
CA PHE A 557 25.54 0.21 -15.01
C PHE A 557 25.80 0.07 -16.51
N GLN A 558 25.39 -1.01 -17.19
CA GLN A 558 25.66 -1.17 -18.62
C GLN A 558 25.17 0.02 -19.46
N SER A 559 23.93 0.45 -19.26
CA SER A 559 23.37 1.62 -19.95
C SER A 559 24.11 2.93 -19.62
N THR A 560 24.61 3.04 -18.39
CA THR A 560 25.40 4.19 -17.92
C THR A 560 26.80 4.20 -18.55
N THR A 561 27.46 3.04 -18.65
CA THR A 561 28.77 2.90 -19.30
C THR A 561 28.69 3.23 -20.79
N LEU A 562 27.65 2.76 -21.49
CA LEU A 562 27.42 3.09 -22.89
C LEU A 562 27.18 4.60 -23.09
N ALA A 563 26.37 5.21 -22.22
CA ALA A 563 26.11 6.64 -22.24
C ALA A 563 27.36 7.49 -21.96
N LEU A 564 28.19 7.06 -21.01
CA LEU A 564 29.47 7.70 -20.70
C LEU A 564 30.47 7.61 -21.85
N ALA A 565 30.54 6.47 -22.53
CA ALA A 565 31.40 6.32 -23.68
C ALA A 565 31.00 7.27 -24.83
N ARG A 566 29.69 7.38 -25.09
CA ARG A 566 29.15 8.38 -26.02
C ARG A 566 29.42 9.81 -25.56
N ALA A 567 29.32 10.08 -24.27
CA ALA A 567 29.60 11.41 -23.72
C ALA A 567 31.06 11.82 -23.94
N ARG A 568 32.01 10.90 -23.71
CA ARG A 568 33.44 11.13 -23.95
C ARG A 568 33.75 11.37 -25.43
N SER A 569 33.11 10.61 -26.33
CA SER A 569 33.28 10.82 -27.78
C SER A 569 32.79 12.21 -28.22
N VAL A 570 31.68 12.69 -27.65
CA VAL A 570 31.11 14.02 -27.94
C VAL A 570 31.92 15.15 -27.29
N ALA A 571 32.51 14.93 -26.11
CA ALA A 571 33.31 15.92 -25.40
C ALA A 571 34.70 16.18 -26.05
N GLY A 572 35.13 15.29 -26.98
CA GLY A 572 36.43 15.36 -27.65
C GLY A 572 37.57 14.70 -26.87
N GLU A 573 37.26 13.86 -25.88
CA GLU A 573 38.25 13.17 -25.03
C GLU A 573 38.75 11.84 -25.63
N SER A 574 38.81 11.71 -26.96
CA SER A 574 39.41 10.53 -27.62
C SER A 574 40.95 10.54 -27.59
N GLY A 575 41.56 11.18 -26.60
CA GLY A 575 42.97 11.58 -26.61
C GLY A 575 43.77 11.23 -25.35
N ALA A 576 43.63 10.01 -24.81
CA ALA A 576 44.66 9.46 -23.91
C ALA A 576 45.52 8.46 -24.69
N ARG A 577 46.69 8.95 -25.11
CA ARG A 577 47.74 8.30 -25.92
C ARG A 577 48.00 6.85 -25.52
N SER A 578 47.76 5.91 -26.42
CA SER A 578 48.64 4.75 -26.59
C SER A 578 49.57 5.05 -27.77
N SER A 579 50.84 5.20 -27.46
CA SER A 579 51.92 5.36 -28.42
C SER A 579 51.95 4.23 -29.45
N GLY A 580 51.93 4.60 -30.72
CA GLY A 580 52.45 3.81 -31.85
C GLY A 580 51.63 2.58 -32.24
N THR A 581 50.82 2.70 -33.31
CA THR A 581 50.99 1.99 -34.59
C THR A 581 49.76 2.21 -35.46
N ASP A 582 50.01 2.65 -36.70
CA ASP A 582 49.23 2.53 -37.92
C ASP A 582 47.73 2.85 -37.95
N ASP A 583 47.41 3.83 -38.78
CA ASP A 583 46.13 4.15 -39.38
C ASP A 583 45.64 3.01 -40.32
N ARG A 584 45.39 1.82 -39.75
CA ARG A 584 44.85 0.67 -40.50
C ARG A 584 43.32 0.73 -40.54
N ARG A 585 42.77 0.94 -41.73
CA ARG A 585 41.40 0.54 -42.06
C ARG A 585 41.24 -0.94 -41.73
N LEU A 586 40.37 -1.25 -40.76
CA LEU A 586 40.02 -2.62 -40.36
C LEU A 586 39.53 -3.41 -41.56
N THR A 587 40.16 -4.55 -41.83
CA THR A 587 39.73 -5.48 -42.88
C THR A 587 38.79 -6.54 -42.30
N ALA A 588 37.98 -7.19 -43.13
CA ALA A 588 37.07 -8.27 -42.70
C ALA A 588 37.80 -9.42 -41.98
N ARG A 589 39.11 -9.58 -42.25
CA ARG A 589 40.00 -10.55 -41.60
C ARG A 589 40.32 -10.18 -40.14
N ASP A 590 40.33 -8.89 -39.79
CA ASP A 590 40.63 -8.40 -38.44
C ASP A 590 39.43 -8.57 -37.49
N VAL A 591 38.22 -8.40 -38.02
CA VAL A 591 36.93 -8.60 -37.32
C VAL A 591 36.69 -10.07 -36.96
N MET A 592 37.23 -10.99 -37.77
CA MET A 592 37.09 -12.44 -37.60
C MET A 592 38.25 -13.07 -36.80
N SER A 593 39.20 -12.26 -36.32
CA SER A 593 40.34 -12.76 -35.52
C SER A 593 39.90 -13.10 -34.08
N PRO A 594 40.54 -14.08 -33.41
CA PRO A 594 40.19 -14.49 -32.04
C PRO A 594 40.42 -13.40 -30.96
N ARG A 595 40.83 -12.19 -31.37
CA ARG A 595 41.08 -11.04 -30.51
C ARG A 595 39.93 -10.03 -30.44
N CYS A 596 38.91 -10.11 -31.30
CA CYS A 596 37.78 -9.19 -31.26
C CYS A 596 36.45 -9.93 -31.37
N ILE A 597 35.58 -9.71 -30.38
CA ILE A 597 34.16 -10.11 -30.33
C ILE A 597 33.89 -11.61 -30.12
N ARG A 598 33.40 -11.96 -28.92
CA ARG A 598 32.65 -13.21 -28.68
C ARG A 598 31.16 -12.88 -28.66
N PHE A 599 30.40 -13.27 -29.68
CA PHE A 599 28.95 -13.42 -29.53
C PHE A 599 28.70 -14.66 -28.69
N GLY A 600 27.95 -14.52 -27.60
CA GLY A 600 27.94 -15.46 -26.48
C GLY A 600 27.42 -16.87 -26.78
N ASN A 601 26.72 -17.12 -27.90
CA ASN A 601 26.42 -18.46 -28.40
C ASN A 601 25.86 -18.40 -29.85
N LYS A 602 25.94 -19.51 -30.62
CA LYS A 602 25.37 -19.64 -31.99
C LYS A 602 23.86 -19.32 -32.06
N HIS A 603 23.14 -19.51 -30.96
CA HIS A 603 21.72 -19.15 -30.83
C HIS A 603 21.49 -17.64 -30.95
N GLN A 604 22.37 -16.81 -30.36
CA GLN A 604 22.23 -15.35 -30.39
C GLN A 604 22.56 -14.75 -31.75
N LEU A 605 23.48 -15.37 -32.50
CA LEU A 605 23.78 -14.97 -33.87
C LEU A 605 22.64 -15.40 -34.83
N ARG A 606 22.09 -16.61 -34.67
CA ARG A 606 20.91 -17.08 -35.43
C ARG A 606 19.67 -16.26 -35.13
N GLU A 607 19.40 -15.95 -33.86
CA GLU A 607 18.31 -15.05 -33.48
C GLU A 607 18.55 -13.64 -33.99
N ALA A 608 19.76 -13.08 -33.90
CA ALA A 608 20.03 -11.74 -34.42
C ALA A 608 19.78 -11.66 -35.94
N VAL A 609 20.21 -12.66 -36.71
CA VAL A 609 19.99 -12.71 -38.16
C VAL A 609 18.50 -12.94 -38.49
N TRP A 610 17.82 -13.84 -37.77
CA TRP A 610 16.40 -14.11 -37.96
C TRP A 610 15.51 -12.91 -37.56
N LEU A 611 15.79 -12.28 -36.41
CA LEU A 611 15.07 -11.12 -35.90
C LEU A 611 15.28 -9.90 -36.80
N MET A 612 16.49 -9.70 -37.34
CA MET A 612 16.77 -8.63 -38.32
C MET A 612 16.05 -8.84 -39.66
N SER A 613 15.96 -10.10 -40.12
CA SER A 613 15.17 -10.47 -41.32
C SER A 613 13.66 -10.22 -41.11
N GLU A 614 13.13 -10.56 -39.93
CA GLU A 614 11.69 -10.48 -39.65
C GLU A 614 11.23 -9.09 -39.24
N LEU A 615 12.09 -8.26 -38.63
CA LEU A 615 11.81 -6.85 -38.34
C LEU A 615 11.78 -5.98 -39.60
N HIS A 616 12.59 -6.30 -40.62
CA HIS A 616 12.54 -5.60 -41.91
C HIS A 616 11.25 -5.91 -42.72
N LYS A 617 10.68 -7.11 -42.57
CA LYS A 617 9.35 -7.45 -43.15
C LYS A 617 8.22 -6.55 -42.64
N HIS A 618 8.32 -6.04 -41.41
CA HIS A 618 7.18 -5.42 -40.73
C HIS A 618 7.31 -3.90 -40.50
N THR A 619 8.45 -3.26 -40.73
CA THR A 619 8.56 -1.81 -40.48
C THR A 619 9.64 -1.15 -41.34
N LYS A 620 9.24 -0.32 -42.31
CA LYS A 620 10.14 0.44 -43.21
C LYS A 620 10.98 1.54 -42.53
N ALA A 621 10.95 1.67 -41.20
CA ALA A 621 11.51 2.83 -40.50
C ALA A 621 12.04 2.53 -39.08
N ILE A 622 12.91 1.53 -38.94
CA ILE A 622 13.71 1.38 -37.71
C ILE A 622 15.16 1.78 -38.03
N SER A 623 15.61 2.86 -37.40
CA SER A 623 17.03 3.25 -37.36
C SER A 623 17.75 2.33 -36.37
N TYR A 624 18.76 1.61 -36.83
CA TYR A 624 19.46 0.60 -36.03
C TYR A 624 20.46 1.25 -35.06
N GLN A 625 20.59 0.69 -33.84
CA GLN A 625 21.65 1.11 -32.92
C GLN A 625 23.02 0.67 -33.47
N PRO A 626 24.04 1.53 -33.42
CA PRO A 626 25.40 1.13 -33.74
C PRO A 626 25.93 0.11 -32.73
N LEU A 627 26.57 -0.95 -33.22
CA LEU A 627 27.32 -1.89 -32.39
C LEU A 627 28.64 -1.26 -32.00
N PHE A 628 28.82 -0.96 -30.72
CA PHE A 628 30.10 -0.49 -30.19
C PHE A 628 31.03 -1.69 -29.95
N LEU A 629 32.17 -1.67 -30.61
CA LEU A 629 33.23 -2.67 -30.46
C LEU A 629 33.99 -2.43 -29.16
N GLN A 630 34.03 -3.43 -28.29
CA GLN A 630 34.77 -3.42 -27.03
C GLN A 630 35.93 -4.40 -27.06
N ASP A 631 37.07 -4.02 -26.51
CA ASP A 631 38.18 -4.93 -26.23
C ASP A 631 37.89 -5.83 -25.01
N ARG A 632 38.86 -6.66 -24.63
CA ARG A 632 38.69 -7.64 -23.53
C ARG A 632 38.55 -6.97 -22.17
N GLU A 633 39.00 -5.73 -22.04
CA GLU A 633 38.92 -4.90 -20.85
C GLU A 633 37.64 -4.02 -20.83
N GLY A 634 36.78 -4.12 -21.85
CA GLY A 634 35.52 -3.37 -21.95
C GLY A 634 35.65 -1.96 -22.53
N LYS A 635 36.82 -1.60 -23.07
CA LYS A 635 37.09 -0.29 -23.67
C LYS A 635 36.59 -0.28 -25.12
N ILE A 636 35.78 0.72 -25.44
CA ILE A 636 35.20 0.87 -26.78
C ILE A 636 36.27 1.40 -27.74
N PHE A 637 36.55 0.68 -28.82
CA PHE A 637 37.57 1.04 -29.83
C PHE A 637 36.99 1.25 -31.24
N GLY A 638 35.69 1.01 -31.45
CA GLY A 638 35.06 1.22 -32.75
C GLY A 638 33.55 1.20 -32.71
N GLU A 639 32.94 1.61 -33.82
CA GLU A 639 31.50 1.66 -34.03
C GLU A 639 31.20 0.93 -35.36
N LEU A 640 30.32 -0.07 -35.34
CA LEU A 640 29.89 -0.82 -36.52
C LEU A 640 28.39 -0.65 -36.73
N SER A 641 27.97 -0.33 -37.95
CA SER A 641 26.57 -0.46 -38.33
C SER A 641 26.20 -1.95 -38.47
N PRO A 642 24.98 -2.38 -38.08
CA PRO A 642 24.56 -3.77 -38.25
C PRO A 642 24.67 -4.28 -39.69
N TRP A 643 24.47 -3.41 -40.69
CA TRP A 643 24.69 -3.71 -42.10
C TRP A 643 26.17 -3.84 -42.47
N GLY A 644 27.07 -3.12 -41.80
CA GLY A 644 28.51 -3.28 -41.93
C GLY A 644 29.02 -4.64 -41.41
N VAL A 645 28.45 -5.13 -40.30
CA VAL A 645 28.72 -6.48 -39.77
C VAL A 645 28.28 -7.55 -40.76
N LEU A 646 27.08 -7.42 -41.32
CA LEU A 646 26.54 -8.38 -42.29
C LEU A 646 27.35 -8.41 -43.60
N ARG A 647 27.74 -7.23 -44.12
CA ARG A 647 28.63 -7.12 -45.29
C ARG A 647 30.00 -7.74 -45.05
N ALA A 648 30.59 -7.57 -43.87
CA ALA A 648 31.88 -8.17 -43.53
C ALA A 648 31.80 -9.70 -43.42
N LEU A 649 30.69 -10.24 -42.88
CA LEU A 649 30.43 -11.69 -42.80
C LEU A 649 30.22 -12.33 -44.18
N LEU A 650 29.56 -11.62 -45.10
CA LEU A 650 29.26 -12.11 -46.45
C LEU A 650 30.42 -11.89 -47.45
N ALA A 651 31.28 -10.90 -47.22
CA ALA A 651 32.50 -10.72 -48.02
C ALA A 651 33.55 -11.84 -47.79
N GLY A 652 33.36 -12.70 -46.79
CA GLY A 652 34.21 -13.86 -46.50
C GLY A 652 33.85 -15.13 -47.30
N THR A 653 32.75 -15.14 -48.04
CA THR A 653 32.40 -16.25 -48.94
C THR A 653 32.97 -15.97 -50.33
N GLU A 654 33.81 -16.87 -50.85
CA GLU A 654 34.36 -16.75 -52.21
C GLU A 654 33.21 -16.64 -53.23
N GLY A 655 33.17 -15.49 -53.93
CA GLY A 655 32.17 -15.22 -54.98
C GLY A 655 31.14 -14.12 -54.67
N ALA A 656 31.11 -13.55 -53.45
CA ALA A 656 30.20 -12.43 -53.15
C ALA A 656 30.74 -11.09 -53.68
N ASP A 657 29.99 -10.47 -54.58
CA ASP A 657 30.28 -9.16 -55.18
C ASP A 657 30.49 -8.08 -54.10
N ARG A 658 31.63 -7.38 -54.14
CA ARG A 658 32.04 -6.42 -53.10
C ARG A 658 31.17 -5.15 -53.07
N ASN A 659 30.26 -4.98 -54.02
CA ASN A 659 29.33 -3.85 -54.16
C ASN A 659 27.86 -4.26 -53.98
N LEU A 660 27.57 -5.10 -52.99
CA LEU A 660 26.17 -5.38 -52.59
C LEU A 660 25.56 -4.16 -51.89
N ASP A 661 24.55 -3.56 -52.50
CA ASP A 661 23.66 -2.61 -51.82
C ASP A 661 22.70 -3.35 -50.86
N ASP A 662 22.12 -2.60 -49.92
CA ASP A 662 21.31 -3.17 -48.85
C ASP A 662 20.03 -3.87 -49.38
N ASP A 663 19.53 -3.48 -50.56
CA ASP A 663 18.34 -4.05 -51.21
C ASP A 663 18.63 -5.41 -51.88
N ARG A 664 19.76 -5.53 -52.59
CA ARG A 664 20.24 -6.78 -53.20
C ARG A 664 20.68 -7.80 -52.16
N LEU A 665 21.29 -7.35 -51.07
CA LEU A 665 21.65 -8.20 -49.93
C LEU A 665 20.40 -8.81 -49.28
N ALA A 666 19.36 -7.99 -49.11
CA ALA A 666 18.08 -8.45 -48.58
C ALA A 666 17.35 -9.40 -49.56
N ALA A 667 17.57 -9.29 -50.87
CA ALA A 667 17.03 -10.21 -51.87
C ALA A 667 17.77 -11.57 -51.91
N LEU A 668 19.11 -11.56 -51.76
CA LEU A 668 19.93 -12.77 -51.65
C LEU A 668 19.58 -13.60 -50.40
N LEU A 669 19.44 -12.94 -49.25
CA LEU A 669 19.01 -13.59 -48.01
C LEU A 669 17.60 -14.21 -48.14
N ARG A 670 16.70 -13.55 -48.89
CA ARG A 670 15.36 -14.06 -49.21
C ARG A 670 15.38 -15.31 -50.11
N ARG A 671 16.28 -15.35 -51.09
CA ARG A 671 16.35 -16.44 -52.08
C ARG A 671 17.03 -17.69 -51.51
N ASP A 672 18.16 -17.51 -50.84
CA ASP A 672 19.08 -18.63 -50.57
C ASP A 672 19.03 -19.15 -49.13
N PHE A 673 18.57 -18.36 -48.15
CA PHE A 673 18.54 -18.76 -46.73
C PHE A 673 17.16 -19.13 -46.19
N THR A 674 16.06 -18.59 -46.74
CA THR A 674 14.71 -18.83 -46.18
C THR A 674 14.07 -20.16 -46.58
N ARG A 675 14.48 -20.77 -47.71
CA ARG A 675 13.94 -22.05 -48.19
C ARG A 675 14.59 -23.31 -47.56
N PRO A 676 15.90 -23.38 -47.27
CA PRO A 676 16.53 -24.63 -46.82
C PRO A 676 16.38 -24.94 -45.31
N ILE A 677 16.01 -23.97 -44.46
CA ILE A 677 16.04 -24.14 -42.99
C ILE A 677 15.08 -25.24 -42.50
N ARG A 678 14.04 -25.58 -43.26
CA ARG A 678 13.14 -26.71 -42.95
C ARG A 678 13.74 -28.09 -43.28
N GLY A 679 14.72 -28.18 -44.19
CA GLY A 679 15.31 -29.44 -44.63
C GLY A 679 16.45 -29.96 -43.74
N ILE A 680 17.15 -29.06 -43.06
CA ILE A 680 18.30 -29.41 -42.18
C ILE A 680 17.86 -30.23 -40.96
N ALA A 681 16.59 -30.12 -40.53
CA ALA A 681 16.07 -30.91 -39.42
C ALA A 681 15.95 -32.42 -39.72
N ASN A 682 16.02 -32.83 -40.99
CA ASN A 682 15.67 -34.18 -41.44
C ASN A 682 16.78 -34.89 -42.26
N THR A 683 18.05 -34.51 -42.12
CA THR A 683 19.15 -35.19 -42.84
C THR A 683 20.08 -35.96 -41.91
N ASP A 684 20.29 -37.24 -42.23
CA ASP A 684 21.23 -38.16 -41.56
C ASP A 684 22.67 -37.78 -41.88
N ILE A 685 23.27 -36.97 -41.01
CA ILE A 685 24.71 -36.70 -41.00
C ILE A 685 25.36 -37.75 -40.10
N SER A 686 26.33 -38.52 -40.61
CA SER A 686 27.04 -39.53 -39.82
C SER A 686 27.78 -38.88 -38.65
N TRP A 687 27.39 -39.21 -37.41
CA TRP A 687 28.14 -38.89 -36.20
C TRP A 687 28.83 -40.15 -35.68
N GLU A 688 30.10 -40.06 -35.26
CA GLU A 688 30.80 -41.19 -34.62
C GLU A 688 30.35 -41.35 -33.15
N PRO A 689 30.12 -42.60 -32.67
CA PRO A 689 29.61 -42.84 -31.32
C PRO A 689 30.68 -42.90 -30.20
N GLU A 690 30.15 -42.91 -28.98
CA GLU A 690 30.64 -42.44 -27.66
C GLU A 690 31.98 -42.93 -27.06
N ASP A 691 32.88 -43.63 -27.75
CA ASP A 691 34.07 -44.24 -27.09
C ASP A 691 35.46 -43.73 -27.56
N ALA A 692 35.54 -42.63 -28.31
CA ALA A 692 36.81 -41.96 -28.57
C ALA A 692 37.03 -40.81 -27.56
N PRO A 693 38.13 -40.79 -26.78
CA PRO A 693 38.33 -39.75 -25.77
C PRO A 693 38.51 -38.42 -26.49
N LEU A 694 37.56 -37.50 -26.31
CA LEU A 694 37.46 -36.14 -26.88
C LEU A 694 38.81 -35.41 -27.08
N ALA A 695 39.78 -35.68 -26.22
CA ALA A 695 41.15 -35.17 -26.28
C ALA A 695 41.96 -35.62 -27.51
N ARG A 696 41.69 -36.80 -28.08
CA ARG A 696 42.40 -37.35 -29.25
C ARG A 696 41.92 -36.68 -30.53
N VAL A 697 40.60 -36.52 -30.68
CA VAL A 697 39.97 -35.81 -31.81
C VAL A 697 40.30 -34.31 -31.79
N LEU A 698 40.31 -33.68 -30.61
CA LEU A 698 40.77 -32.29 -30.46
C LEU A 698 42.27 -32.15 -30.76
N LYS A 699 43.10 -33.14 -30.42
CA LYS A 699 44.53 -33.13 -30.76
C LYS A 699 44.75 -33.28 -32.27
N ASP A 700 44.02 -34.17 -32.91
CA ASP A 700 44.14 -34.40 -34.35
C ASP A 700 43.62 -33.18 -35.14
N ALA A 701 42.53 -32.54 -34.69
CA ALA A 701 42.01 -31.29 -35.28
C ALA A 701 42.93 -30.08 -35.09
N VAL A 702 43.61 -29.99 -33.92
CA VAL A 702 44.64 -28.97 -33.68
C VAL A 702 45.92 -29.27 -34.48
N ALA A 703 46.22 -30.55 -34.75
CA ALA A 703 47.36 -30.96 -35.55
C ALA A 703 47.13 -30.80 -37.06
N SER A 704 45.88 -30.89 -37.53
CA SER A 704 45.49 -30.70 -38.94
C SER A 704 45.07 -29.26 -39.28
N ASP A 705 45.02 -28.35 -38.30
CA ASP A 705 44.49 -26.98 -38.41
C ASP A 705 43.03 -26.93 -38.95
N GLU A 706 42.27 -28.00 -38.74
CA GLU A 706 40.89 -28.09 -39.18
C GLU A 706 39.92 -27.59 -38.11
N HIS A 707 39.01 -26.70 -38.51
CA HIS A 707 37.96 -26.20 -37.63
C HIS A 707 36.90 -27.28 -37.36
N VAL A 708 36.68 -27.65 -36.10
CA VAL A 708 35.64 -28.60 -35.66
C VAL A 708 34.47 -27.90 -34.95
N VAL A 709 33.26 -28.41 -35.17
CA VAL A 709 32.01 -27.87 -34.64
C VAL A 709 31.37 -28.90 -33.69
N PRO A 710 31.04 -28.53 -32.43
CA PRO A 710 30.32 -29.42 -31.54
C PRO A 710 28.85 -29.56 -31.92
N ILE A 711 28.38 -30.81 -31.94
CA ILE A 711 26.98 -31.20 -32.07
C ILE A 711 26.44 -31.43 -30.66
N CYS A 712 25.34 -30.75 -30.32
CA CYS A 712 24.66 -30.91 -29.03
C CYS A 712 23.25 -31.48 -29.20
N ASP A 713 22.75 -32.16 -28.17
CA ASP A 713 21.33 -32.52 -28.05
C ASP A 713 20.45 -31.31 -27.69
N GLU A 714 19.13 -31.54 -27.63
CA GLU A 714 18.12 -30.50 -27.32
C GLU A 714 18.29 -29.89 -25.91
N GLU A 715 18.97 -30.60 -25.00
CA GLU A 715 19.33 -30.09 -23.67
C GLU A 715 20.70 -29.39 -23.62
N GLY A 716 21.39 -29.28 -24.76
CA GLY A 716 22.66 -28.58 -24.91
C GLY A 716 23.90 -29.41 -24.53
N ARG A 717 23.78 -30.72 -24.35
CA ARG A 717 24.91 -31.61 -24.05
C ARG A 717 25.60 -32.04 -25.34
N ILE A 718 26.92 -32.02 -25.35
CA ILE A 718 27.72 -32.32 -26.54
C ILE A 718 27.65 -33.82 -26.83
N LYS A 719 27.12 -34.19 -28.00
CA LYS A 719 26.98 -35.56 -28.51
C LYS A 719 28.09 -35.96 -29.49
N GLY A 720 28.81 -35.00 -30.08
CA GLY A 720 29.93 -35.26 -31.00
C GLY A 720 30.59 -33.99 -31.54
N LEU A 721 31.64 -34.15 -32.34
CA LEU A 721 32.33 -33.07 -33.07
C LEU A 721 32.31 -33.38 -34.57
N LEU A 722 31.99 -32.39 -35.40
CA LEU A 722 31.98 -32.51 -36.87
C LEU A 722 33.04 -31.57 -37.47
N SER A 723 33.81 -32.01 -38.47
CA SER A 723 34.73 -31.10 -39.17
C SER A 723 33.94 -30.07 -39.99
N SER A 724 34.45 -28.84 -40.09
CA SER A 724 33.82 -27.78 -40.89
C SER A 724 33.84 -28.12 -42.38
N ALA A 725 34.81 -28.92 -42.83
CA ALA A 725 34.89 -29.42 -44.20
C ALA A 725 33.80 -30.47 -44.50
N ASP A 726 33.47 -31.34 -43.54
CA ASP A 726 32.41 -32.34 -43.69
C ASP A 726 31.02 -31.72 -43.56
N LEU A 727 30.87 -30.70 -42.72
CA LEU A 727 29.67 -29.86 -42.66
C LEU A 727 29.38 -29.21 -44.03
N LEU A 728 30.42 -28.61 -44.63
CA LEU A 728 30.32 -27.94 -45.93
C LEU A 728 30.12 -28.95 -47.07
N ARG A 729 30.73 -30.14 -47.01
CA ARG A 729 30.47 -31.23 -47.98
C ARG A 729 29.05 -31.78 -47.89
N GLY A 730 28.51 -31.93 -46.68
CA GLY A 730 27.12 -32.35 -46.46
C GLY A 730 26.13 -31.32 -46.99
N LEU A 731 26.35 -30.04 -46.69
CA LEU A 731 25.58 -28.92 -47.24
C LEU A 731 25.68 -28.85 -48.78
N GLY A 732 26.88 -29.08 -49.33
CA GLY A 732 27.11 -29.11 -50.78
C GLY A 732 26.39 -30.26 -51.49
N LYS A 733 26.41 -31.48 -50.93
CA LYS A 733 25.64 -32.62 -51.48
C LYS A 733 24.14 -32.38 -51.48
N MET A 734 23.63 -31.67 -50.47
CA MET A 734 22.21 -31.36 -50.32
C MET A 734 21.75 -30.22 -51.24
N MET A 735 22.65 -29.29 -51.59
CA MET A 735 22.40 -28.26 -52.60
C MET A 735 22.53 -28.82 -54.04
N LEU A 736 23.39 -29.81 -54.26
CA LEU A 736 23.55 -30.47 -55.57
C LEU A 736 22.45 -31.50 -55.86
N SER A 737 21.84 -32.13 -54.86
CA SER A 737 20.68 -33.03 -55.06
C SER A 737 19.41 -32.30 -55.51
N ASP A 738 19.34 -30.98 -55.34
CA ASP A 738 18.23 -30.15 -55.83
C ASP A 738 18.37 -29.77 -57.32
N ASP A 739 19.57 -29.91 -57.91
CA ASP A 739 19.78 -29.66 -59.35
C ASP A 739 19.42 -30.87 -60.23
N GLU A 740 19.44 -32.11 -59.71
CA GLU A 740 18.98 -33.31 -60.45
C GLU A 740 17.44 -33.36 -60.62
N VAL A 741 16.68 -32.54 -59.88
CA VAL A 741 15.20 -32.48 -59.98
C VAL A 741 14.71 -31.39 -60.96
N ARG A 742 15.61 -30.77 -61.73
CA ARG A 742 15.24 -29.74 -62.74
C ARG A 742 15.15 -30.24 -64.19
N HIS A 743 15.10 -31.55 -64.41
CA HIS A 743 14.61 -32.14 -65.67
C HIS A 743 13.46 -33.11 -65.41
N GLU A 744 12.29 -32.55 -65.10
CA GLU A 744 10.97 -32.97 -65.60
C GLU A 744 9.96 -31.81 -65.45
#